data_AF-A0A1Q5XIL3-F1
#
_entry.id   AF-A0A1Q5XIL3-F1
#
_cell.length_a   1.000
_cell.length_b   1.000
_cell.length_c   1.000
_cell.angle_alpha   90.00
_cell.angle_beta   90.00
_cell.angle_gamma   90.00
#
_symmetry.space_group_name_H-M   'P 1'
#
loop_
_entity.id
_entity.type
_entity.pdbx_description
1 polymer ?
#
loop_
_entity_poly.entity_id
_entity_poly.type
_entity_poly.pdbx_seq_one_letter_code
_entity_poly.pdbx_strand_id
1 'polypeptide(L)'
;MQAFVFPGQGSQHLGMGEALFDEFPELTAQADRILGYSIKQLCLADTQNKLGQTAYTQPALYVVNALSYMRKVRATGKRPDFVAGHSLGEFNALLASGAFDFETGLMLVQKRGELMSRASGGGMAAVLGLGAEKVSQVLSENGLGGIDIANLNMPTQIVVSGLKQDIEQAMPFLETAGARMVVPLNVSGAFHSRYMEEARQQFSVYLDRFDFKRCELPVISNVYARPYRQADLKRNLADQITHTVNWTDCVRYMLAMGVEAFEEIGPGKVLTKLVDQIRKEAPPLDMLQGGDLEDSQPEQDEWKQAGNAPASASITAADLGDAEFKRDYGLKAAYYAGGMHHGISSVEMTARLSKSGYLGFIGTKGLGIPQIADMIQSLQLELNGKHTYGVNVVHDPFDPHKEKAVFELLLHHRVKVLEVASFIGITRSLVLYRAAGLNREADGSITAGNKLIAKVSRPEVAEAFMSPAPEPLLHKLLQDNSITAEQADRLRSMPMADDVCVLADSGGPTDHGSAWVLLPVIRKLRDELMSKYGYGRRIRVGSGGGIGVPEAAAAAFMIGADFVMTGSINQCTVEAGTSVEVKELLQRMNVQDVASVPLGDLFQIGAQAQVLKRGLFFPARANKLYELYRLYDSLEELDAKSKSMVQERYFKRSFEEIYEELKLSCTDEELDKADHDAKYRMALVFKWYFDRSDRLARSGSSENKVDYQIFCGPAMGAFNRWVADTDLENWRSRHVDRIADKLMHAAADWMNEHVGRMTGSVQN
;
A
#
# COMPACT_ATOMS: atom_id res chain seq x y z
N MET A 1 2.64 30.36 -11.72
CA MET A 1 3.65 29.61 -12.49
C MET A 1 3.08 29.18 -13.84
N GLN A 2 3.93 28.88 -14.83
CA GLN A 2 3.54 28.42 -16.18
C GLN A 2 4.10 27.02 -16.47
N ALA A 3 3.27 26.15 -17.04
CA ALA A 3 3.69 24.85 -17.56
C ALA A 3 3.59 24.79 -19.09
N PHE A 4 4.59 24.19 -19.74
CA PHE A 4 4.48 23.77 -21.14
C PHE A 4 4.07 22.31 -21.22
N VAL A 5 3.04 22.03 -22.01
CA VAL A 5 2.51 20.67 -22.19
C VAL A 5 2.65 20.21 -23.64
N PHE A 6 3.10 18.98 -23.84
CA PHE A 6 3.40 18.45 -25.17
C PHE A 6 2.39 17.38 -25.59
N PRO A 7 1.71 17.54 -26.74
CA PRO A 7 0.71 16.57 -27.20
C PRO A 7 1.35 15.28 -27.70
N GLY A 8 0.62 14.18 -27.51
CA GLY A 8 0.98 12.86 -28.03
C GLY A 8 0.23 12.49 -29.31
N GLN A 9 0.22 11.18 -29.60
CA GLN A 9 -0.51 10.61 -30.74
C GLN A 9 -2.02 10.91 -30.63
N GLY A 10 -2.60 11.36 -31.73
CA GLY A 10 -3.95 11.94 -31.82
C GLY A 10 -3.94 13.40 -32.28
N SER A 11 -2.82 14.12 -32.13
CA SER A 11 -2.68 15.52 -32.57
C SER A 11 -2.06 15.70 -33.96
N GLN A 12 -1.59 14.62 -34.58
CA GLN A 12 -1.02 14.66 -35.93
C GLN A 12 -2.08 15.04 -36.96
N HIS A 13 -1.71 15.88 -37.92
CA HIS A 13 -2.52 16.24 -39.06
C HIS A 13 -1.62 16.66 -40.22
N LEU A 14 -2.11 16.48 -41.44
CA LEU A 14 -1.40 16.93 -42.63
C LEU A 14 -1.23 18.46 -42.60
N GLY A 15 -0.03 18.94 -42.93
CA GLY A 15 0.34 20.35 -42.86
C GLY A 15 0.96 20.77 -41.53
N MET A 16 1.04 19.88 -40.53
CA MET A 16 1.66 20.23 -39.26
C MET A 16 3.14 20.57 -39.43
N GLY A 17 3.59 21.64 -38.78
CA GLY A 17 5.00 22.06 -38.80
C GLY A 17 5.48 22.74 -40.09
N GLU A 18 4.58 23.11 -41.02
CA GLU A 18 4.92 23.73 -42.32
C GLU A 18 6.02 24.80 -42.24
N ALA A 19 5.81 25.84 -41.43
CA ALA A 19 6.80 26.91 -41.27
C ALA A 19 8.04 26.48 -40.46
N LEU A 20 7.94 25.44 -39.62
CA LEU A 20 9.01 25.02 -38.71
C LEU A 20 10.15 24.32 -39.44
N PHE A 21 9.84 23.50 -40.45
CA PHE A 21 10.88 22.75 -41.16
C PHE A 21 11.88 23.68 -41.88
N ASP A 22 11.39 24.77 -42.46
CA ASP A 22 12.21 25.77 -43.15
C ASP A 22 12.89 26.74 -42.17
N GLU A 23 12.31 26.97 -40.98
CA GLU A 23 12.93 27.77 -39.92
C GLU A 23 14.09 27.03 -39.22
N PHE A 24 14.03 25.70 -39.16
CA PHE A 24 15.04 24.83 -38.56
C PHE A 24 15.60 23.80 -39.57
N PRO A 25 16.29 24.26 -40.63
CA PRO A 25 16.72 23.39 -41.73
C PRO A 25 17.76 22.34 -41.28
N GLU A 26 18.63 22.69 -40.32
CA GLU A 26 19.66 21.77 -39.81
C GLU A 26 19.06 20.60 -39.02
N LEU A 27 18.13 20.89 -38.10
CA LEU A 27 17.42 19.86 -37.32
C LEU A 27 16.50 19.02 -38.21
N THR A 28 15.86 19.63 -39.22
CA THR A 28 15.07 18.91 -40.21
C THR A 28 15.94 17.93 -41.01
N ALA A 29 17.12 18.37 -41.48
CA ALA A 29 18.06 17.49 -42.17
C ALA A 29 18.64 16.40 -41.26
N GLN A 30 18.86 16.69 -39.97
CA GLN A 30 19.28 15.69 -38.98
C GLN A 30 18.18 14.65 -38.76
N ALA A 31 16.93 15.08 -38.63
CA ALA A 31 15.80 14.16 -38.53
C ALA A 31 15.69 13.26 -39.76
N ASP A 32 15.82 13.81 -40.97
CA ASP A 32 15.79 13.04 -42.21
C ASP A 32 16.88 11.96 -42.25
N ARG A 33 18.10 12.27 -41.77
CA ARG A 33 19.19 11.30 -41.68
C ARG A 33 18.91 10.17 -40.69
N ILE A 34 18.38 10.49 -39.51
CA ILE A 34 18.06 9.51 -38.47
C ILE A 34 16.87 8.63 -38.90
N LEU A 35 15.86 9.22 -39.53
CA LEU A 35 14.64 8.55 -39.93
C LEU A 35 14.78 7.75 -41.23
N GLY A 36 15.69 8.15 -42.11
CA GLY A 36 15.86 7.55 -43.44
C GLY A 36 14.79 7.96 -44.45
N TYR A 37 13.97 8.97 -44.13
CA TYR A 37 12.95 9.54 -45.00
C TYR A 37 12.74 11.02 -44.65
N SER A 38 12.14 11.78 -45.56
CA SER A 38 11.89 13.21 -45.32
C SER A 38 10.73 13.44 -44.35
N ILE A 39 11.02 13.98 -43.18
CA ILE A 39 10.02 14.33 -42.16
C ILE A 39 9.10 15.45 -42.66
N LYS A 40 9.64 16.41 -43.43
CA LYS A 40 8.87 17.48 -44.06
C LYS A 40 7.85 16.91 -45.06
N GLN A 41 8.29 16.01 -45.96
CA GLN A 41 7.36 15.42 -46.92
C GLN A 41 6.30 14.55 -46.25
N LEU A 42 6.67 13.80 -45.20
CA LEU A 42 5.71 13.01 -44.41
C LEU A 42 4.63 13.92 -43.79
N CYS A 43 5.02 15.02 -43.16
CA CYS A 43 4.08 15.91 -42.46
C CYS A 43 3.24 16.79 -43.39
N LEU A 44 3.76 17.22 -44.55
CA LEU A 44 3.09 18.18 -45.43
C LEU A 44 2.33 17.54 -46.60
N ALA A 45 2.78 16.39 -47.09
CA ALA A 45 2.21 15.75 -48.28
C ALA A 45 1.67 14.34 -48.02
N ASP A 46 2.29 13.59 -47.09
CA ASP A 46 1.95 12.20 -46.75
C ASP A 46 1.58 11.31 -47.95
N THR A 47 2.36 11.40 -49.04
CA THR A 47 2.04 10.76 -50.33
C THR A 47 1.92 9.24 -50.25
N GLN A 48 2.42 8.63 -49.18
CA GLN A 48 2.38 7.19 -48.93
C GLN A 48 1.36 6.80 -47.84
N ASN A 49 0.53 7.73 -47.33
CA ASN A 49 -0.43 7.51 -46.25
C ASN A 49 0.19 6.83 -45.01
N LYS A 50 1.38 7.30 -44.62
CA LYS A 50 2.17 6.75 -43.51
C LYS A 50 1.99 7.55 -42.23
N LEU A 51 1.57 8.81 -42.27
CA LEU A 51 1.51 9.67 -41.08
C LEU A 51 0.59 9.11 -39.99
N GLY A 52 -0.42 8.32 -40.35
CA GLY A 52 -1.31 7.63 -39.41
C GLY A 52 -0.76 6.34 -38.80
N GLN A 53 0.39 5.84 -39.26
CA GLN A 53 1.00 4.62 -38.75
C GLN A 53 1.92 4.95 -37.57
N THR A 54 1.76 4.25 -36.45
CA THR A 54 2.42 4.58 -35.16
C THR A 54 3.95 4.74 -35.27
N ALA A 55 4.61 3.92 -36.09
CA ALA A 55 6.06 4.01 -36.34
C ALA A 55 6.52 5.33 -36.98
N TYR A 56 5.63 6.01 -37.71
CA TYR A 56 5.87 7.29 -38.38
C TYR A 56 5.23 8.45 -37.61
N THR A 57 4.04 8.24 -37.03
CA THR A 57 3.32 9.24 -36.23
C THR A 57 4.16 9.71 -35.05
N GLN A 58 4.80 8.78 -34.33
CA GLN A 58 5.53 9.13 -33.13
C GLN A 58 6.76 10.01 -33.42
N PRO A 59 7.67 9.65 -34.35
CA PRO A 59 8.77 10.54 -34.74
C PRO A 59 8.29 11.88 -35.30
N ALA A 60 7.24 11.89 -36.14
CA ALA A 60 6.71 13.11 -36.72
C ALA A 60 6.25 14.12 -35.66
N LEU A 61 5.47 13.64 -34.67
CA LEU A 61 5.02 14.47 -33.56
C LEU A 61 6.19 14.92 -32.68
N TYR A 62 7.14 14.05 -32.36
CA TYR A 62 8.32 14.44 -31.59
C TYR A 62 9.09 15.58 -32.26
N VAL A 63 9.35 15.48 -33.57
CA VAL A 63 10.06 16.52 -34.32
C VAL A 63 9.26 17.83 -34.29
N VAL A 64 7.98 17.80 -34.65
CA VAL A 64 7.15 19.02 -34.71
C VAL A 64 7.02 19.68 -33.34
N ASN A 65 6.82 18.90 -32.28
CA ASN A 65 6.77 19.40 -30.90
C ASN A 65 8.12 20.04 -30.49
N ALA A 66 9.24 19.38 -30.80
CA ALA A 66 10.57 19.90 -30.49
C ALA A 66 10.85 21.21 -31.22
N LEU A 67 10.58 21.30 -32.52
CA LEU A 67 10.76 22.53 -33.30
C LEU A 67 9.83 23.65 -32.80
N SER A 68 8.59 23.31 -32.43
CA SER A 68 7.64 24.27 -31.84
C SER A 68 8.17 24.85 -30.53
N TYR A 69 8.75 24.01 -29.68
CA TYR A 69 9.41 24.43 -28.44
C TYR A 69 10.61 25.33 -28.70
N MET A 70 11.50 24.95 -29.61
CA MET A 70 12.68 25.76 -29.95
C MET A 70 12.29 27.14 -30.49
N ARG A 71 11.27 27.21 -31.36
CA ARG A 71 10.71 28.48 -31.83
C ARG A 71 10.16 29.32 -30.68
N LYS A 72 9.39 28.71 -29.77
CA LYS A 72 8.80 29.39 -28.63
C LYS A 72 9.88 29.99 -27.71
N VAL A 73 10.90 29.19 -27.38
CA VAL A 73 12.02 29.64 -26.53
C VAL A 73 12.82 30.73 -27.24
N ARG A 74 13.12 30.58 -28.54
CA ARG A 74 13.82 31.59 -29.34
C ARG A 74 13.05 32.92 -29.40
N ALA A 75 11.73 32.86 -29.61
CA ALA A 75 10.90 34.06 -29.78
C ALA A 75 10.65 34.83 -28.48
N THR A 76 10.56 34.12 -27.34
CA THR A 76 10.16 34.72 -26.06
C THR A 76 11.30 34.88 -25.06
N GLY A 77 12.39 34.12 -25.21
CA GLY A 77 13.48 34.02 -24.23
C GLY A 77 13.07 33.41 -22.89
N LYS A 78 11.82 32.94 -22.73
CA LYS A 78 11.28 32.42 -21.48
C LYS A 78 11.25 30.90 -21.49
N ARG A 79 11.62 30.31 -20.36
CA ARG A 79 11.44 28.88 -20.04
C ARG A 79 10.22 28.72 -19.11
N PRO A 80 9.49 27.59 -19.18
CA PRO A 80 8.39 27.31 -18.26
C PRO A 80 8.94 26.88 -16.89
N ASP A 81 8.08 26.91 -15.86
CA ASP A 81 8.38 26.41 -14.52
C ASP A 81 8.23 24.88 -14.45
N PHE A 82 7.32 24.31 -15.24
CA PHE A 82 7.06 22.87 -15.33
C PHE A 82 6.93 22.42 -16.79
N VAL A 83 7.26 21.17 -17.06
CA VAL A 83 6.95 20.52 -18.33
C VAL A 83 6.27 19.18 -18.12
N ALA A 84 5.32 18.85 -18.99
CA ALA A 84 4.67 17.55 -19.02
C ALA A 84 4.32 17.19 -20.45
N GLY A 85 4.11 15.92 -20.75
CA GLY A 85 3.66 15.53 -22.08
C GLY A 85 2.82 14.28 -22.05
N HIS A 86 1.78 14.26 -22.88
CA HIS A 86 0.83 13.16 -22.91
C HIS A 86 1.38 11.99 -23.73
N SER A 87 1.59 10.84 -23.08
CA SER A 87 2.19 9.65 -23.70
C SER A 87 3.51 10.01 -24.40
N LEU A 88 3.56 9.93 -25.75
CA LEU A 88 4.70 10.34 -26.58
C LEU A 88 5.23 11.73 -26.23
N GLY A 89 4.36 12.69 -25.92
CA GLY A 89 4.77 14.07 -25.63
C GLY A 89 5.74 14.17 -24.45
N GLU A 90 5.77 13.15 -23.57
CA GLU A 90 6.71 13.11 -22.44
C GLU A 90 8.18 13.13 -22.89
N PHE A 91 8.49 12.58 -24.07
CA PHE A 91 9.83 12.66 -24.65
C PHE A 91 10.19 14.11 -25.05
N ASN A 92 9.21 14.91 -25.46
CA ASN A 92 9.44 16.34 -25.70
C ASN A 92 9.59 17.12 -24.39
N ALA A 93 8.89 16.72 -23.33
CA ALA A 93 9.06 17.30 -22.01
C ALA A 93 10.48 17.03 -21.46
N LEU A 94 10.99 15.81 -21.63
CA LEU A 94 12.37 15.46 -21.28
C LEU A 94 13.43 16.16 -22.15
N LEU A 95 13.15 16.37 -23.44
CA LEU A 95 13.98 17.23 -24.29
C LEU A 95 14.01 18.66 -23.74
N ALA A 96 12.83 19.23 -23.44
CA ALA A 96 12.69 20.60 -22.95
C ALA A 96 13.34 20.81 -21.58
N SER A 97 13.44 19.77 -20.75
CA SER A 97 14.18 19.81 -19.48
C SER A 97 15.69 19.60 -19.63
N GLY A 98 16.19 19.28 -20.82
CA GLY A 98 17.62 19.04 -21.04
C GLY A 98 18.10 17.63 -20.67
N ALA A 99 17.19 16.68 -20.40
CA ALA A 99 17.57 15.30 -20.08
C ALA A 99 18.32 14.60 -21.23
N PHE A 100 18.06 14.99 -22.46
CA PHE A 100 18.76 14.54 -23.67
C PHE A 100 18.65 15.59 -24.78
N ASP A 101 19.46 15.44 -25.84
CA ASP A 101 19.39 16.29 -27.03
C ASP A 101 18.35 15.80 -28.06
N PHE A 102 18.12 16.62 -29.10
CA PHE A 102 17.13 16.34 -30.14
C PHE A 102 17.36 15.00 -30.85
N GLU A 103 18.61 14.68 -31.17
CA GLU A 103 18.99 13.45 -31.87
C GLU A 103 18.71 12.22 -31.01
N THR A 104 19.15 12.25 -29.75
CA THR A 104 18.91 11.17 -28.79
C THR A 104 17.41 10.93 -28.62
N GLY A 105 16.63 11.98 -28.37
CA GLY A 105 15.19 11.84 -28.21
C GLY A 105 14.49 11.33 -29.47
N LEU A 106 14.94 11.75 -30.66
CA LEU A 106 14.39 11.24 -31.92
C LEU A 106 14.69 9.75 -32.13
N MET A 107 15.91 9.30 -31.84
CA MET A 107 16.27 7.88 -31.90
C MET A 107 15.46 7.04 -30.92
N LEU A 108 15.23 7.54 -29.71
CA LEU A 108 14.39 6.87 -28.70
C LEU A 108 12.94 6.76 -29.18
N VAL A 109 12.38 7.86 -29.69
CA VAL A 109 11.00 7.88 -30.19
C VAL A 109 10.82 7.03 -31.45
N GLN A 110 11.78 7.04 -32.37
CA GLN A 110 11.78 6.15 -33.53
C GLN A 110 11.74 4.69 -33.08
N LYS A 111 12.58 4.31 -32.11
CA LYS A 111 12.60 2.94 -31.59
C LYS A 111 11.30 2.58 -30.87
N ARG A 112 10.77 3.49 -30.04
CA ARG A 112 9.49 3.29 -29.35
C ARG A 112 8.34 3.10 -30.34
N GLY A 113 8.24 3.96 -31.34
CA GLY A 113 7.22 3.89 -32.39
C GLY A 113 7.32 2.58 -33.19
N GLU A 114 8.54 2.17 -33.56
CA GLU A 114 8.80 0.88 -34.20
C GLU A 114 8.30 -0.27 -33.34
N LEU A 115 8.75 -0.38 -32.09
CA LEU A 115 8.41 -1.48 -31.19
C LEU A 115 6.92 -1.56 -30.90
N MET A 116 6.27 -0.42 -30.61
CA MET A 116 4.83 -0.38 -30.36
C MET A 116 4.02 -0.73 -31.62
N SER A 117 4.49 -0.36 -32.80
CA SER A 117 3.78 -0.67 -34.06
C SER A 117 3.74 -2.14 -34.43
N ARG A 118 4.62 -2.98 -33.84
CA ARG A 118 4.65 -4.42 -34.08
C ARG A 118 3.48 -5.16 -33.41
N ALA A 119 2.87 -4.57 -32.40
CA ALA A 119 1.70 -5.14 -31.78
C ALA A 119 0.50 -5.11 -32.74
N SER A 120 -0.19 -6.24 -32.88
CA SER A 120 -1.32 -6.42 -33.79
C SER A 120 -2.51 -7.05 -33.07
N GLY A 121 -3.72 -6.86 -33.58
CA GLY A 121 -4.96 -7.45 -33.04
C GLY A 121 -5.53 -6.76 -31.81
N GLY A 122 -4.81 -5.78 -31.26
CA GLY A 122 -5.29 -4.90 -30.21
C GLY A 122 -6.01 -3.66 -30.75
N GLY A 123 -6.69 -2.95 -29.87
CA GLY A 123 -7.31 -1.65 -30.13
C GLY A 123 -7.48 -0.85 -28.85
N MET A 124 -7.96 0.39 -29.01
CA MET A 124 -8.27 1.29 -27.89
C MET A 124 -9.62 1.96 -28.13
N ALA A 125 -10.32 2.33 -27.06
CA ALA A 125 -11.55 3.10 -27.13
C ALA A 125 -11.62 4.16 -26.02
N ALA A 126 -12.07 5.36 -26.37
CA ALA A 126 -12.38 6.41 -25.41
C ALA A 126 -13.80 6.22 -24.88
N VAL A 127 -13.94 6.11 -23.57
CA VAL A 127 -15.20 6.03 -22.82
C VAL A 127 -15.49 7.40 -22.24
N LEU A 128 -16.58 8.02 -22.69
CA LEU A 128 -17.01 9.35 -22.26
C LEU A 128 -18.20 9.24 -21.29
N GLY A 129 -18.15 10.00 -20.20
CA GLY A 129 -19.25 10.11 -19.21
C GLY A 129 -19.13 9.17 -18.02
N LEU A 130 -18.13 8.27 -17.98
CA LEU A 130 -17.87 7.39 -16.84
C LEU A 130 -16.49 7.66 -16.23
N GLY A 131 -16.40 7.51 -14.91
CA GLY A 131 -15.13 7.51 -14.19
C GLY A 131 -14.45 6.14 -14.20
N ALA A 132 -13.14 6.12 -13.90
CA ALA A 132 -12.30 4.92 -13.98
C ALA A 132 -12.82 3.74 -13.14
N GLU A 133 -13.27 3.99 -11.90
CA GLU A 133 -13.82 2.95 -11.03
C GLU A 133 -15.03 2.25 -11.65
N LYS A 134 -15.94 3.04 -12.26
CA LYS A 134 -17.14 2.50 -12.89
C LYS A 134 -16.80 1.71 -14.15
N VAL A 135 -15.85 2.21 -14.95
CA VAL A 135 -15.33 1.48 -16.13
C VAL A 135 -14.73 0.13 -15.70
N SER A 136 -13.85 0.12 -14.69
CA SER A 136 -13.26 -1.12 -14.14
C SER A 136 -14.31 -2.09 -13.62
N GLN A 137 -15.32 -1.60 -12.89
CA GLN A 137 -16.41 -2.42 -12.39
C GLN A 137 -17.17 -3.11 -13.53
N VAL A 138 -17.57 -2.35 -14.56
CA VAL A 138 -18.32 -2.86 -15.71
C VAL A 138 -17.52 -3.92 -16.47
N LEU A 139 -16.23 -3.68 -16.69
CA LEU A 139 -15.36 -4.65 -17.35
C LEU A 139 -15.24 -5.95 -16.53
N SER A 140 -15.06 -5.84 -15.21
CA SER A 140 -14.95 -7.00 -14.31
C SER A 140 -16.24 -7.82 -14.24
N GLU A 141 -17.39 -7.17 -14.09
CA GLU A 141 -18.70 -7.83 -13.96
C GLU A 141 -19.10 -8.61 -15.22
N ASN A 142 -18.61 -8.19 -16.39
CA ASN A 142 -18.91 -8.80 -17.68
C ASN A 142 -17.80 -9.74 -18.19
N GLY A 143 -16.83 -10.10 -17.34
CA GLY A 143 -15.77 -11.05 -17.69
C GLY A 143 -14.73 -10.52 -18.69
N LEU A 144 -14.65 -9.20 -18.86
CA LEU A 144 -13.76 -8.52 -19.81
C LEU A 144 -12.42 -8.13 -19.17
N GLY A 145 -11.85 -9.01 -18.35
CA GLY A 145 -10.58 -8.79 -17.64
C GLY A 145 -9.33 -8.72 -18.52
N GLY A 146 -9.50 -8.91 -19.84
CA GLY A 146 -8.47 -8.71 -20.86
C GLY A 146 -8.33 -7.27 -21.35
N ILE A 147 -9.13 -6.33 -20.83
CA ILE A 147 -9.08 -4.90 -21.16
C ILE A 147 -8.44 -4.13 -20.00
N ASP A 148 -7.42 -3.33 -20.31
CA ASP A 148 -6.71 -2.46 -19.37
C ASP A 148 -7.12 -0.99 -19.57
N ILE A 149 -7.08 -0.20 -18.49
CA ILE A 149 -7.21 1.27 -18.59
C ILE A 149 -5.88 1.86 -19.07
N ALA A 150 -5.87 2.38 -20.29
CA ALA A 150 -4.69 2.96 -20.92
C ALA A 150 -4.47 4.43 -20.56
N ASN A 151 -5.54 5.24 -20.45
CA ASN A 151 -5.41 6.66 -20.13
C ASN A 151 -6.52 7.14 -19.19
N LEU A 152 -6.12 7.99 -18.24
CA LEU A 152 -7.01 8.79 -17.40
C LEU A 152 -6.93 10.26 -17.88
N ASN A 153 -7.66 10.61 -18.94
CA ASN A 153 -7.51 11.90 -19.63
C ASN A 153 -8.22 13.07 -18.94
N MET A 154 -9.36 12.81 -18.30
CA MET A 154 -10.09 13.72 -17.41
C MET A 154 -11.07 12.87 -16.57
N PRO A 155 -11.70 13.40 -15.51
CA PRO A 155 -12.53 12.60 -14.59
C PRO A 155 -13.57 11.71 -15.26
N THR A 156 -14.11 12.13 -16.41
CA THR A 156 -15.15 11.41 -17.16
C THR A 156 -14.73 11.06 -18.61
N GLN A 157 -13.43 11.07 -18.92
CA GLN A 157 -12.90 10.54 -20.18
C GLN A 157 -11.76 9.56 -19.89
N ILE A 158 -12.07 8.28 -20.03
CA ILE A 158 -11.15 7.18 -19.81
C ILE A 158 -10.84 6.54 -21.15
N VAL A 159 -9.61 6.10 -21.39
CA VAL A 159 -9.28 5.28 -22.55
C VAL A 159 -8.98 3.88 -22.09
N VAL A 160 -9.64 2.91 -22.69
CA VAL A 160 -9.41 1.48 -22.48
C VAL A 160 -8.68 0.88 -23.66
N SER A 161 -7.94 -0.20 -23.42
CA SER A 161 -7.13 -0.89 -24.43
C SER A 161 -7.15 -2.39 -24.20
N GLY A 162 -7.19 -3.17 -25.28
CA GLY A 162 -7.28 -4.62 -25.20
C GLY A 162 -7.37 -5.24 -26.59
N LEU A 163 -7.72 -6.51 -26.68
CA LEU A 163 -8.04 -7.12 -27.97
C LEU A 163 -9.23 -6.39 -28.61
N LYS A 164 -9.20 -6.20 -29.93
CA LYS A 164 -10.24 -5.44 -30.64
C LYS A 164 -11.64 -6.00 -30.39
N GLN A 165 -11.77 -7.32 -30.42
CA GLN A 165 -13.00 -8.05 -30.13
C GLN A 165 -13.52 -7.82 -28.70
N ASP A 166 -12.62 -7.75 -27.71
CA ASP A 166 -13.01 -7.50 -26.32
C ASP A 166 -13.51 -6.05 -26.17
N ILE A 167 -12.81 -5.10 -26.82
CA ILE A 167 -13.23 -3.70 -26.83
C ILE A 167 -14.62 -3.56 -27.47
N GLU A 168 -14.87 -4.20 -28.61
CA GLU A 168 -16.18 -4.23 -29.27
C GLU A 168 -17.26 -4.84 -28.37
N GLN A 169 -16.94 -5.91 -27.64
CA GLN A 169 -17.83 -6.54 -26.67
C GLN A 169 -18.11 -5.64 -25.46
N ALA A 170 -17.15 -4.83 -25.03
CA ALA A 170 -17.28 -3.93 -23.89
C ALA A 170 -18.20 -2.74 -24.15
N MET A 171 -18.26 -2.26 -25.40
CA MET A 171 -19.03 -1.05 -25.79
C MET A 171 -20.48 -1.04 -25.26
N PRO A 172 -21.33 -2.06 -25.54
CA PRO A 172 -22.72 -2.04 -25.09
C PRO A 172 -22.87 -2.06 -23.57
N PHE A 173 -21.97 -2.74 -22.84
CA PHE A 173 -22.00 -2.77 -21.38
C PHE A 173 -21.64 -1.42 -20.77
N LEU A 174 -20.64 -0.74 -21.34
CA LEU A 174 -20.23 0.59 -20.91
C LEU A 174 -21.33 1.62 -21.19
N GLU A 175 -21.98 1.55 -22.36
CA GLU A 175 -23.13 2.39 -22.71
C GLU A 175 -24.31 2.15 -21.75
N THR A 176 -24.64 0.88 -21.47
CA THR A 176 -25.70 0.52 -20.52
C THR A 176 -25.40 1.01 -19.09
N ALA A 177 -24.12 1.04 -18.71
CA ALA A 177 -23.67 1.51 -17.40
C ALA A 177 -23.64 3.04 -17.26
N GLY A 178 -24.02 3.78 -18.31
CA GLY A 178 -24.13 5.24 -18.30
C GLY A 178 -23.03 5.98 -19.06
N ALA A 179 -22.20 5.30 -19.85
CA ALA A 179 -21.31 6.00 -20.78
C ALA A 179 -22.14 6.76 -21.82
N ARG A 180 -21.86 8.06 -21.98
CA ARG A 180 -22.49 8.89 -23.00
C ARG A 180 -22.10 8.45 -24.40
N MET A 181 -20.85 8.02 -24.59
CA MET A 181 -20.32 7.55 -25.86
C MET A 181 -19.09 6.68 -25.63
N VAL A 182 -18.93 5.62 -26.42
CA VAL A 182 -17.69 4.85 -26.51
C VAL A 182 -17.15 4.97 -27.94
N VAL A 183 -15.96 5.53 -28.10
CA VAL A 183 -15.37 5.84 -29.42
C VAL A 183 -14.12 5.01 -29.65
N PRO A 184 -14.13 4.04 -30.58
CA PRO A 184 -12.92 3.36 -31.02
C PRO A 184 -11.89 4.36 -31.55
N LEU A 185 -10.65 4.24 -31.09
CA LEU A 185 -9.55 5.09 -31.52
C LEU A 185 -8.86 4.45 -32.73
N ASN A 186 -8.42 5.29 -33.67
CA ASN A 186 -7.72 4.84 -34.87
C ASN A 186 -6.25 4.51 -34.56
N VAL A 187 -6.03 3.37 -33.91
CA VAL A 187 -4.72 2.83 -33.53
C VAL A 187 -4.66 1.33 -33.81
N SER A 188 -3.46 0.83 -34.08
CA SER A 188 -3.25 -0.56 -34.51
C SER A 188 -2.99 -1.55 -33.36
N GLY A 189 -2.78 -1.05 -32.14
CA GLY A 189 -2.41 -1.86 -30.98
C GLY A 189 -3.08 -1.38 -29.70
N ALA A 190 -3.09 -2.26 -28.69
CA ALA A 190 -3.54 -1.96 -27.34
C ALA A 190 -2.41 -1.26 -26.56
N PHE A 191 -2.15 0.01 -26.85
CA PHE A 191 -1.07 0.75 -26.19
C PHE A 191 -1.36 1.00 -24.71
N HIS A 192 -0.29 1.16 -23.89
CA HIS A 192 -0.40 1.39 -22.45
C HIS A 192 -1.12 0.26 -21.72
N SER A 193 -0.78 -0.98 -22.08
CA SER A 193 -1.43 -2.19 -21.55
C SER A 193 -0.46 -3.36 -21.45
N ARG A 194 -0.93 -4.46 -20.86
CA ARG A 194 -0.19 -5.73 -20.81
C ARG A 194 0.25 -6.26 -22.18
N TYR A 195 -0.46 -5.89 -23.26
CA TYR A 195 -0.13 -6.35 -24.62
C TYR A 195 1.14 -5.69 -25.17
N MET A 196 1.68 -4.68 -24.50
CA MET A 196 2.94 -4.01 -24.89
C MET A 196 4.17 -4.52 -24.13
N GLU A 197 4.07 -5.59 -23.35
CA GLU A 197 5.18 -6.06 -22.50
C GLU A 197 6.44 -6.42 -23.30
N GLU A 198 6.29 -7.04 -24.47
CA GLU A 198 7.43 -7.32 -25.36
C GLU A 198 8.11 -6.02 -25.84
N ALA A 199 7.31 -5.03 -26.24
CA ALA A 199 7.82 -3.72 -26.66
C ALA A 199 8.54 -3.01 -25.50
N ARG A 200 8.01 -3.09 -24.27
CA ARG A 200 8.65 -2.56 -23.07
C ARG A 200 10.01 -3.18 -22.81
N GLN A 201 10.11 -4.51 -22.85
CA GLN A 201 11.36 -5.23 -22.60
C GLN A 201 12.43 -4.86 -23.63
N GLN A 202 12.07 -4.85 -24.92
CA GLN A 202 13.00 -4.47 -25.99
C GLN A 202 13.41 -2.99 -25.90
N PHE A 203 12.49 -2.11 -25.50
CA PHE A 203 12.79 -0.70 -25.33
C PHE A 203 13.70 -0.44 -24.13
N SER A 204 13.50 -1.18 -23.02
CA SER A 204 14.37 -1.11 -21.84
C SER A 204 15.82 -1.41 -22.20
N VAL A 205 16.07 -2.49 -22.96
CA VAL A 205 17.42 -2.85 -23.43
C VAL A 205 18.00 -1.78 -24.35
N TYR A 206 17.16 -1.11 -25.16
CA TYR A 206 17.61 -0.03 -26.04
C TYR A 206 18.00 1.23 -25.25
N LEU A 207 17.29 1.55 -24.17
CA LEU A 207 17.59 2.69 -23.29
C LEU A 207 18.96 2.60 -22.62
N ASP A 208 19.50 1.39 -22.43
CA ASP A 208 20.82 1.18 -21.82
C ASP A 208 21.98 1.74 -22.67
N ARG A 209 21.73 2.03 -23.95
CA ARG A 209 22.72 2.62 -24.87
C ARG A 209 22.89 4.12 -24.71
N PHE A 210 22.06 4.76 -23.89
CA PHE A 210 22.01 6.21 -23.74
C PHE A 210 22.27 6.62 -22.30
N ASP A 211 22.97 7.74 -22.15
CA ASP A 211 23.14 8.42 -20.87
C ASP A 211 22.22 9.63 -20.82
N PHE A 212 21.48 9.74 -19.72
CA PHE A 212 20.52 10.80 -19.50
C PHE A 212 21.10 11.83 -18.55
N LYS A 213 21.02 13.11 -18.94
CA LYS A 213 21.38 14.23 -18.09
C LYS A 213 20.29 14.48 -17.05
N ARG A 214 20.64 15.23 -16.01
CA ARG A 214 19.69 15.72 -15.03
C ARG A 214 18.70 16.68 -15.69
N CYS A 215 17.41 16.53 -15.38
CA CYS A 215 16.39 17.47 -15.82
C CYS A 215 16.60 18.84 -15.12
N GLU A 216 16.77 19.91 -15.91
CA GLU A 216 16.86 21.30 -15.44
C GLU A 216 15.48 21.88 -15.07
N LEU A 217 14.41 21.28 -15.60
CA LEU A 217 13.02 21.64 -15.32
C LEU A 217 12.27 20.40 -14.80
N PRO A 218 11.36 20.54 -13.82
CA PRO A 218 10.52 19.44 -13.38
C PRO A 218 9.69 18.87 -14.53
N VAL A 219 9.92 17.59 -14.85
CA VAL A 219 9.13 16.84 -15.85
C VAL A 219 8.13 15.96 -15.14
N ILE A 220 6.83 16.15 -15.35
CA ILE A 220 5.82 15.32 -14.69
C ILE A 220 5.62 14.01 -15.46
N SER A 221 5.80 12.88 -14.77
CA SER A 221 5.65 11.54 -15.32
C SER A 221 4.20 11.12 -15.46
N ASN A 222 3.82 10.58 -16.61
CA ASN A 222 2.52 9.99 -16.90
C ASN A 222 2.18 8.79 -16.00
N VAL A 223 3.18 8.01 -15.57
CA VAL A 223 2.94 6.80 -14.76
C VAL A 223 2.60 7.16 -13.32
N TYR A 224 3.34 8.12 -12.75
CA TYR A 224 3.26 8.44 -11.31
C TYR A 224 2.58 9.77 -11.01
N ALA A 225 2.31 10.60 -12.02
CA ALA A 225 1.84 11.97 -11.87
C ALA A 225 2.72 12.84 -10.94
N ARG A 226 4.03 12.60 -10.94
CA ARG A 226 5.04 13.30 -10.11
C ARG A 226 6.28 13.63 -10.95
N PRO A 227 7.14 14.57 -10.51
CA PRO A 227 8.39 14.87 -11.21
C PRO A 227 9.27 13.63 -11.40
N TYR A 228 9.92 13.53 -12.56
CA TYR A 228 10.92 12.52 -12.83
C TYR A 228 12.05 12.57 -11.79
N ARG A 229 12.46 11.39 -11.33
CA ARG A 229 13.69 11.21 -10.55
C ARG A 229 14.78 10.70 -11.47
N GLN A 230 16.00 11.21 -11.29
CA GLN A 230 17.11 10.84 -12.17
C GLN A 230 17.38 9.33 -12.18
N ALA A 231 17.37 8.71 -11.00
CA ALA A 231 17.62 7.27 -10.84
C ALA A 231 16.58 6.39 -11.57
N ASP A 232 15.36 6.90 -11.75
CA ASP A 232 14.23 6.14 -12.27
C ASP A 232 13.96 6.44 -13.76
N LEU A 233 14.67 7.38 -14.39
CA LEU A 233 14.32 7.90 -15.71
C LEU A 233 14.22 6.81 -16.79
N LYS A 234 15.23 5.95 -16.91
CA LYS A 234 15.23 4.82 -17.88
C LYS A 234 14.05 3.88 -17.63
N ARG A 235 13.87 3.47 -16.37
CA ARG A 235 12.79 2.57 -15.97
C ARG A 235 11.42 3.18 -16.28
N ASN A 236 11.21 4.45 -15.94
CA ASN A 236 9.97 5.16 -16.19
C ASN A 236 9.64 5.23 -17.69
N LEU A 237 10.64 5.53 -18.53
CA LEU A 237 10.45 5.55 -19.99
C LEU A 237 10.06 4.18 -20.56
N ALA A 238 10.61 3.10 -20.02
CA ALA A 238 10.19 1.75 -20.37
C ALA A 238 8.77 1.48 -19.86
N ASP A 239 8.53 1.62 -18.55
CA ASP A 239 7.26 1.32 -17.89
C ASP A 239 6.09 2.13 -18.47
N GLN A 240 6.33 3.35 -18.98
CA GLN A 240 5.33 4.16 -19.69
C GLN A 240 4.65 3.41 -20.86
N ILE A 241 5.34 2.45 -21.51
CA ILE A 241 4.79 1.69 -22.64
C ILE A 241 3.63 0.76 -22.23
N THR A 242 3.65 0.24 -20.99
CA THR A 242 2.67 -0.73 -20.49
C THR A 242 1.74 -0.17 -19.41
N HIS A 243 2.10 0.95 -18.79
CA HIS A 243 1.33 1.54 -17.70
C HIS A 243 0.37 2.63 -18.17
N THR A 244 -0.69 2.83 -17.38
CA THR A 244 -1.70 3.87 -17.58
C THR A 244 -1.07 5.26 -17.62
N VAL A 245 -1.50 6.07 -18.59
CA VAL A 245 -1.20 7.50 -18.68
C VAL A 245 -2.13 8.28 -17.75
N ASN A 246 -1.64 8.63 -16.56
CA ASN A 246 -2.39 9.37 -15.55
C ASN A 246 -2.36 10.90 -15.79
N TRP A 247 -2.91 11.33 -16.93
CA TRP A 247 -2.90 12.74 -17.34
C TRP A 247 -3.67 13.64 -16.38
N THR A 248 -4.80 13.15 -15.86
CA THR A 248 -5.66 13.90 -14.92
C THR A 248 -4.85 14.32 -13.70
N ASP A 249 -4.13 13.39 -13.07
CA ASP A 249 -3.34 13.73 -11.89
C ASP A 249 -2.05 14.49 -12.23
N CYS A 250 -1.48 14.34 -13.43
CA CYS A 250 -0.36 15.19 -13.86
C CYS A 250 -0.76 16.66 -13.85
N VAL A 251 -1.94 16.99 -14.38
CA VAL A 251 -2.48 18.36 -14.38
C VAL A 251 -2.84 18.81 -12.97
N ARG A 252 -3.53 17.96 -12.20
CA ARG A 252 -3.91 18.30 -10.82
C ARG A 252 -2.69 18.50 -9.91
N TYR A 253 -1.60 17.77 -10.10
CA TYR A 253 -0.31 18.00 -9.42
C TYR A 253 0.24 19.39 -9.75
N MET A 254 0.36 19.72 -11.04
CA MET A 254 0.86 21.04 -11.46
C MET A 254 -0.01 22.19 -10.93
N LEU A 255 -1.34 22.04 -10.97
CA LEU A 255 -2.27 23.02 -10.38
C LEU A 255 -1.99 23.23 -8.89
N ALA A 256 -1.71 22.15 -8.17
CA ALA A 256 -1.48 22.20 -6.74
C ALA A 256 -0.10 22.76 -6.37
N MET A 257 0.87 22.71 -7.29
CA MET A 257 2.15 23.42 -7.21
C MET A 257 2.07 24.89 -7.63
N GLY A 258 0.87 25.43 -7.91
CA GLY A 258 0.70 26.85 -8.25
C GLY A 258 0.89 27.17 -9.75
N VAL A 259 0.80 26.16 -10.62
CA VAL A 259 0.70 26.39 -12.06
C VAL A 259 -0.69 26.94 -12.40
N GLU A 260 -0.72 28.13 -12.99
CA GLU A 260 -1.97 28.84 -13.32
C GLU A 260 -2.21 28.89 -14.84
N ALA A 261 -1.13 28.78 -15.61
CA ALA A 261 -1.13 28.84 -17.07
C ALA A 261 -0.50 27.58 -17.67
N PHE A 262 -1.25 26.91 -18.55
CA PHE A 262 -0.77 25.77 -19.33
C PHE A 262 -0.71 26.18 -20.80
N GLU A 263 0.44 25.99 -21.44
CA GLU A 263 0.61 26.26 -22.86
C GLU A 263 0.92 24.96 -23.60
N GLU A 264 0.06 24.57 -24.53
CA GLU A 264 0.27 23.40 -25.38
C GLU A 264 1.27 23.74 -26.49
N ILE A 265 2.41 23.04 -26.49
CA ILE A 265 3.51 23.23 -27.43
C ILE A 265 3.51 22.09 -28.44
N GLY A 266 3.05 22.38 -29.65
CA GLY A 266 2.93 21.40 -30.72
C GLY A 266 1.69 21.62 -31.58
N PRO A 267 1.33 20.63 -32.42
CA PRO A 267 0.13 20.71 -33.25
C PRO A 267 -1.14 20.45 -32.42
N GLY A 268 -2.23 21.13 -32.80
CA GLY A 268 -3.55 20.91 -32.20
C GLY A 268 -3.82 21.72 -30.94
N LYS A 269 -4.91 21.36 -30.25
CA LYS A 269 -5.38 21.97 -28.99
C LYS A 269 -6.00 20.91 -28.05
N VAL A 270 -5.54 19.67 -28.14
CA VAL A 270 -6.17 18.54 -27.44
C VAL A 270 -5.91 18.67 -25.95
N LEU A 271 -4.66 18.91 -25.56
CA LEU A 271 -4.29 19.04 -24.15
C LEU A 271 -4.88 20.29 -23.52
N THR A 272 -4.96 21.40 -24.26
CA THR A 272 -5.62 22.64 -23.83
C THR A 272 -7.05 22.34 -23.37
N LYS A 273 -7.83 21.62 -24.20
CA LYS A 273 -9.21 21.24 -23.86
C LYS A 273 -9.27 20.29 -22.66
N LEU A 274 -8.37 19.31 -22.57
CA LEU A 274 -8.32 18.38 -21.44
C LEU A 274 -8.00 19.11 -20.13
N VAL A 275 -6.97 19.97 -20.13
CA VAL A 275 -6.58 20.80 -18.99
C VAL A 275 -7.75 21.69 -18.55
N ASP A 276 -8.42 22.35 -19.48
CA ASP A 276 -9.58 23.21 -19.17
C ASP A 276 -10.71 22.44 -18.50
N GLN A 277 -10.95 21.19 -18.89
CA GLN A 277 -11.97 20.35 -18.25
C GLN A 277 -11.52 19.84 -16.89
N ILE A 278 -10.27 19.37 -16.76
CA ILE A 278 -9.73 18.93 -15.47
C ILE A 278 -9.81 20.07 -14.45
N ARG A 279 -9.46 21.31 -14.84
CA ARG A 279 -9.56 22.50 -13.96
C ARG A 279 -10.98 22.77 -13.47
N LYS A 280 -12.01 22.38 -14.23
CA LYS A 280 -13.42 22.57 -13.86
C LYS A 280 -13.97 21.44 -13.02
N GLU A 281 -13.56 20.21 -13.33
CA GLU A 281 -14.18 18.99 -12.80
C GLU A 281 -13.40 18.36 -11.64
N ALA A 282 -12.11 18.67 -11.50
CA ALA A 282 -11.26 18.09 -10.46
C ALA A 282 -10.50 19.18 -9.69
N PRO A 283 -10.52 19.15 -8.34
CA PRO A 283 -9.67 20.04 -7.57
C PRO A 283 -8.19 19.73 -7.81
N PRO A 284 -7.28 20.70 -7.57
CA PRO A 284 -5.86 20.41 -7.44
C PRO A 284 -5.63 19.20 -6.53
N LEU A 285 -4.56 18.44 -6.76
CA LEU A 285 -4.24 17.33 -5.86
C LEU A 285 -4.07 17.88 -4.44
N ASP A 286 -4.54 17.13 -3.45
CA ASP A 286 -4.25 17.46 -2.07
C ASP A 286 -2.74 17.28 -1.84
N MET A 287 -2.02 18.39 -1.69
CA MET A 287 -0.56 18.42 -1.54
C MET A 287 -0.13 18.20 -0.10
N LEU A 288 -0.80 17.27 0.60
CA LEU A 288 -0.14 16.44 1.62
C LEU A 288 0.95 15.51 1.01
N GLN A 289 1.48 15.86 -0.16
CA GLN A 289 2.51 15.17 -0.92
C GLN A 289 3.27 16.19 -1.79
N GLY A 290 4.44 16.65 -1.35
CA GLY A 290 5.26 17.53 -2.19
C GLY A 290 6.36 18.27 -1.44
N GLY A 291 7.28 17.56 -0.78
CA GLY A 291 8.59 18.13 -0.51
C GLY A 291 9.41 18.08 -1.80
N ASP A 292 9.54 19.22 -2.47
CA ASP A 292 10.61 19.43 -3.45
C ASP A 292 11.95 19.17 -2.73
N LEU A 293 12.66 18.16 -3.21
CA LEU A 293 14.02 17.85 -2.79
C LEU A 293 14.90 18.98 -3.32
N GLU A 294 15.16 19.97 -2.47
CA GLU A 294 16.10 21.03 -2.78
C GLU A 294 17.50 20.48 -3.07
N ASP A 295 18.06 21.08 -4.11
CA ASP A 295 19.32 20.78 -4.74
C ASP A 295 20.48 21.17 -3.82
N SER A 296 20.85 20.31 -2.87
CA SER A 296 22.09 20.51 -2.10
C SER A 296 23.28 20.08 -2.95
N GLN A 297 24.07 21.08 -3.34
CA GLN A 297 25.40 20.89 -3.93
C GLN A 297 26.23 19.96 -3.05
N PRO A 298 26.96 18.99 -3.62
CA PRO A 298 27.96 18.27 -2.85
C PRO A 298 29.13 19.22 -2.59
N GLU A 299 29.37 19.54 -1.33
CA GLU A 299 30.65 20.10 -0.91
C GLU A 299 31.79 19.19 -1.41
N GLN A 300 32.79 19.84 -2.01
CA GLN A 300 33.96 19.20 -2.58
C GLN A 300 34.77 18.47 -1.51
N ASP A 301 35.03 17.19 -1.79
CA ASP A 301 36.27 16.46 -1.55
C ASP A 301 37.10 16.80 -0.30
N GLU A 302 36.91 15.97 0.74
CA GLU A 302 38.06 15.38 1.43
C GLU A 302 37.95 13.85 1.36
N TRP A 303 38.39 13.28 0.23
CA TRP A 303 38.83 11.89 0.19
C TRP A 303 40.04 11.72 1.11
N LYS A 304 39.79 11.37 2.38
CA LYS A 304 40.77 10.60 3.13
C LYS A 304 40.93 9.26 2.42
N GLN A 305 42.13 9.05 1.87
CA GLN A 305 42.62 7.76 1.40
C GLN A 305 42.22 6.68 2.40
N ALA A 306 41.22 5.86 2.02
CA ALA A 306 41.00 4.59 2.66
C ALA A 306 42.16 3.69 2.26
N GLY A 307 43.20 3.67 3.11
CA GLY A 307 44.18 2.60 3.10
C GLY A 307 43.45 1.26 3.24
N ASN A 308 43.96 0.27 2.49
CA ASN A 308 43.64 -1.16 2.57
C ASN A 308 42.40 -1.51 3.40
N ALA A 309 41.25 -1.67 2.73
CA ALA A 309 40.05 -2.22 3.34
C ALA A 309 40.38 -3.57 4.01
N PRO A 310 40.16 -3.70 5.33
CA PRO A 310 40.14 -5.01 5.97
C PRO A 310 38.95 -5.80 5.43
N ALA A 311 39.04 -7.14 5.45
CA ALA A 311 37.94 -8.05 5.11
C ALA A 311 36.62 -7.61 5.76
N SER A 312 35.54 -7.49 4.97
CA SER A 312 34.25 -6.96 5.44
C SER A 312 33.69 -7.79 6.59
N ALA A 313 33.35 -7.16 7.70
CA ALA A 313 32.65 -7.81 8.81
C ALA A 313 31.27 -8.32 8.34
N SER A 314 30.93 -9.56 8.69
CA SER A 314 29.66 -10.21 8.36
C SER A 314 28.50 -9.55 9.12
N ILE A 315 27.38 -9.28 8.45
CA ILE A 315 26.11 -8.81 9.06
C ILE A 315 25.62 -9.89 10.03
N THR A 316 25.25 -9.51 11.25
CA THR A 316 24.66 -10.40 12.26
C THR A 316 23.19 -10.07 12.52
N ALA A 317 22.47 -10.95 13.20
CA ALA A 317 21.10 -10.69 13.64
C ALA A 317 20.97 -9.41 14.51
N ALA A 318 22.03 -9.06 15.25
CA ALA A 318 22.08 -7.87 16.08
C ALA A 318 22.29 -6.58 15.26
N ASP A 319 22.76 -6.68 14.02
CA ASP A 319 22.95 -5.54 13.11
C ASP A 319 21.66 -5.19 12.35
N LEU A 320 20.70 -6.12 12.26
CA LEU A 320 19.43 -5.90 11.58
C LEU A 320 18.53 -4.90 12.35
N GLY A 321 17.95 -3.97 11.61
CA GLY A 321 17.02 -2.96 12.10
C GLY A 321 17.65 -1.87 12.96
N ASP A 322 16.80 -1.04 13.55
CA ASP A 322 17.18 0.17 14.26
C ASP A 322 17.77 -0.14 15.65
N ALA A 323 18.95 0.40 15.93
CA ALA A 323 19.66 0.19 17.19
C ALA A 323 18.96 0.85 18.37
N GLU A 324 18.27 1.98 18.15
CA GLU A 324 17.52 2.66 19.19
C GLU A 324 16.27 1.89 19.56
N PHE A 325 15.58 1.26 18.61
CA PHE A 325 14.47 0.34 18.88
C PHE A 325 14.90 -0.76 19.86
N LYS A 326 16.02 -1.42 19.56
CA LYS A 326 16.58 -2.47 20.41
C LYS A 326 16.91 -1.94 21.81
N ARG A 327 17.58 -0.78 21.90
CA ARG A 327 17.92 -0.15 23.18
C ARG A 327 16.68 0.24 23.99
N ASP A 328 15.70 0.85 23.34
CA ASP A 328 14.50 1.39 23.94
C ASP A 328 13.58 0.33 24.52
N TYR A 329 13.57 -0.86 23.92
CA TYR A 329 12.76 -1.99 24.36
C TYR A 329 13.59 -3.09 25.05
N GLY A 330 14.92 -2.95 25.14
CA GLY A 330 15.81 -3.92 25.78
C GLY A 330 15.94 -5.23 25.01
N LEU A 331 16.08 -5.16 23.68
CA LEU A 331 16.03 -6.30 22.76
C LEU A 331 17.40 -6.66 22.20
N LYS A 332 17.62 -7.96 21.96
CA LYS A 332 18.82 -8.45 21.26
C LYS A 332 18.76 -8.27 19.74
N ALA A 333 17.54 -8.17 19.19
CA ALA A 333 17.29 -8.03 17.77
C ALA A 333 16.00 -7.22 17.54
N ALA A 334 15.90 -6.54 16.39
CA ALA A 334 14.78 -5.66 16.05
C ALA A 334 13.54 -6.45 15.60
N TYR A 335 13.00 -7.25 16.52
CA TYR A 335 11.93 -8.21 16.29
C TYR A 335 10.92 -8.19 17.43
N TYR A 336 9.64 -8.32 17.08
CA TYR A 336 8.61 -8.60 18.07
C TYR A 336 7.50 -9.52 17.55
N ALA A 337 6.78 -10.17 18.47
CA ALA A 337 5.59 -10.96 18.15
C ALA A 337 4.31 -10.17 18.46
N GLY A 338 3.47 -9.94 17.45
CA GLY A 338 2.24 -9.15 17.60
C GLY A 338 1.17 -9.86 18.43
N GLY A 339 0.28 -9.08 19.06
CA GLY A 339 -0.81 -9.59 19.86
C GLY A 339 -1.87 -10.33 19.02
N MET A 340 -2.35 -11.46 19.53
CA MET A 340 -3.38 -12.30 18.92
C MET A 340 -4.53 -12.48 19.89
N HIS A 341 -5.76 -12.30 19.41
CA HIS A 341 -7.00 -12.18 20.19
C HIS A 341 -7.26 -13.36 21.16
N HIS A 342 -8.14 -13.14 22.13
CA HIS A 342 -8.57 -14.11 23.14
C HIS A 342 -7.43 -14.80 23.91
N GLY A 343 -6.31 -14.09 24.13
CA GLY A 343 -5.15 -14.64 24.83
C GLY A 343 -4.38 -15.71 24.05
N ILE A 344 -4.58 -15.82 22.73
CA ILE A 344 -3.75 -16.67 21.87
C ILE A 344 -2.28 -16.26 21.98
N SER A 345 -2.01 -14.95 21.98
CA SER A 345 -0.74 -14.45 22.50
C SER A 345 -0.82 -14.45 24.02
N SER A 346 -0.33 -15.55 24.61
CA SER A 346 -0.52 -15.90 26.01
C SER A 346 0.51 -15.22 26.92
N VAL A 347 0.30 -15.35 28.24
CA VAL A 347 1.29 -14.97 29.26
C VAL A 347 2.60 -15.73 29.04
N GLU A 348 2.53 -17.05 28.85
CA GLU A 348 3.69 -17.92 28.63
C GLU A 348 4.49 -17.50 27.38
N MET A 349 3.79 -17.26 26.27
CA MET A 349 4.42 -16.85 25.01
C MET A 349 5.14 -15.50 25.16
N THR A 350 4.45 -14.53 25.78
CA THR A 350 5.00 -13.21 26.00
C THR A 350 6.19 -13.26 26.95
N ALA A 351 6.07 -13.98 28.07
CA ALA A 351 7.14 -14.11 29.05
C ALA A 351 8.39 -14.78 28.47
N ARG A 352 8.20 -15.82 27.65
CA ARG A 352 9.30 -16.53 26.98
C ARG A 352 10.05 -15.64 26.00
N LEU A 353 9.35 -14.84 25.19
CA LEU A 353 9.97 -13.85 24.31
C LEU A 353 10.75 -12.80 25.11
N SER A 354 10.12 -12.20 26.11
CA SER A 354 10.72 -11.18 26.98
C SER A 354 12.01 -11.66 27.66
N LYS A 355 11.99 -12.88 28.22
CA LYS A 355 13.17 -13.50 28.84
C LYS A 355 14.30 -13.78 27.84
N SER A 356 13.95 -13.98 26.57
CA SER A 356 14.89 -14.29 25.49
C SER A 356 15.42 -13.05 24.76
N GLY A 357 15.07 -11.85 25.20
CA GLY A 357 15.53 -10.59 24.60
C GLY A 357 14.71 -10.16 23.38
N TYR A 358 13.46 -10.60 23.26
CA TYR A 358 12.50 -10.16 22.25
C TYR A 358 11.29 -9.49 22.89
N LEU A 359 10.53 -8.73 22.10
CA LEU A 359 9.29 -8.12 22.56
C LEU A 359 8.08 -9.00 22.19
N GLY A 360 7.20 -9.24 23.15
CA GLY A 360 5.92 -9.91 22.95
C GLY A 360 4.78 -9.10 23.55
N PHE A 361 3.58 -9.30 23.00
CA PHE A 361 2.37 -8.61 23.45
C PHE A 361 1.29 -9.61 23.85
N ILE A 362 0.77 -9.54 25.08
CA ILE A 362 -0.43 -10.33 25.41
C ILE A 362 -1.64 -9.81 24.62
N GLY A 363 -2.47 -10.72 24.11
CA GLY A 363 -3.59 -10.38 23.25
C GLY A 363 -4.91 -10.23 24.00
N THR A 364 -5.43 -9.00 24.10
CA THR A 364 -6.58 -8.69 24.96
C THR A 364 -7.94 -8.72 24.24
N LYS A 365 -7.96 -8.61 22.91
CA LYS A 365 -9.21 -8.54 22.14
C LYS A 365 -10.11 -9.73 22.46
N GLY A 366 -11.35 -9.45 22.84
CA GLY A 366 -12.35 -10.46 23.17
C GLY A 366 -12.20 -11.10 24.56
N LEU A 367 -11.34 -10.56 25.43
CA LEU A 367 -11.31 -10.88 26.86
C LEU A 367 -12.07 -9.83 27.68
N GLY A 368 -12.62 -10.24 28.81
CA GLY A 368 -13.20 -9.32 29.79
C GLY A 368 -12.13 -8.63 30.65
N ILE A 369 -12.50 -7.51 31.27
CA ILE A 369 -11.59 -6.72 32.13
C ILE A 369 -10.90 -7.58 33.22
N PRO A 370 -11.59 -8.49 33.95
CA PRO A 370 -10.92 -9.32 34.96
C PRO A 370 -9.87 -10.26 34.34
N GLN A 371 -10.16 -10.85 33.19
CA GLN A 371 -9.22 -11.75 32.50
C GLN A 371 -7.98 -11.01 32.03
N ILE A 372 -8.14 -9.78 31.51
CA ILE A 372 -7.02 -8.92 31.12
C ILE A 372 -6.16 -8.59 32.35
N ALA A 373 -6.79 -8.26 33.48
CA ALA A 373 -6.11 -7.96 34.73
C ALA A 373 -5.27 -9.16 35.22
N ASP A 374 -5.86 -10.36 35.22
CA ASP A 374 -5.19 -11.60 35.63
C ASP A 374 -3.99 -11.91 34.74
N MET A 375 -4.11 -11.72 33.42
CA MET A 375 -3.01 -11.91 32.48
C MET A 375 -1.86 -10.94 32.75
N ILE A 376 -2.16 -9.64 32.97
CA ILE A 376 -1.14 -8.63 33.26
C ILE A 376 -0.42 -8.96 34.58
N GLN A 377 -1.18 -9.27 35.63
CA GLN A 377 -0.60 -9.60 36.94
C GLN A 377 0.26 -10.85 36.89
N SER A 378 -0.21 -11.90 36.22
CA SER A 378 0.54 -13.15 36.04
C SER A 378 1.85 -12.91 35.30
N LEU A 379 1.81 -12.12 34.21
CA LEU A 379 3.00 -11.79 33.44
C LEU A 379 3.99 -10.93 34.24
N GLN A 380 3.51 -9.94 34.98
CA GLN A 380 4.36 -9.10 35.84
C GLN A 380 5.04 -9.92 36.94
N LEU A 381 4.30 -10.87 37.54
CA LEU A 381 4.84 -11.79 38.54
C LEU A 381 5.92 -12.68 37.92
N GLU A 382 5.66 -13.24 36.73
CA GLU A 382 6.59 -14.12 36.03
C GLU A 382 7.89 -13.40 35.60
N LEU A 383 7.79 -12.14 35.16
CA LEU A 383 8.93 -11.35 34.71
C LEU A 383 9.67 -10.63 35.84
N ASN A 384 9.04 -10.50 37.02
CA ASN A 384 9.57 -9.85 38.22
C ASN A 384 10.22 -8.47 37.93
N GLY A 385 9.60 -7.71 37.02
CA GLY A 385 10.05 -6.37 36.61
C GLY A 385 11.37 -6.30 35.84
N LYS A 386 11.97 -7.43 35.42
CA LYS A 386 13.30 -7.46 34.78
C LYS A 386 13.29 -7.32 33.26
N HIS A 387 12.16 -7.60 32.61
CA HIS A 387 12.07 -7.67 31.16
C HIS A 387 10.92 -6.83 30.63
N THR A 388 11.12 -6.24 29.45
CA THR A 388 10.09 -5.51 28.73
C THR A 388 9.05 -6.47 28.16
N TYR A 389 7.78 -6.14 28.34
CA TYR A 389 6.64 -6.78 27.70
C TYR A 389 5.65 -5.71 27.25
N GLY A 390 4.73 -6.08 26.36
CA GLY A 390 3.64 -5.21 25.98
C GLY A 390 2.26 -5.83 26.14
N VAL A 391 1.24 -4.98 26.00
CA VAL A 391 -0.16 -5.39 25.93
C VAL A 391 -0.76 -4.89 24.63
N ASN A 392 -1.39 -5.78 23.86
CA ASN A 392 -2.12 -5.40 22.67
C ASN A 392 -3.48 -4.82 23.04
N VAL A 393 -3.87 -3.71 22.43
CA VAL A 393 -5.18 -3.06 22.59
C VAL A 393 -5.79 -2.87 21.20
N VAL A 394 -6.99 -3.39 21.01
CA VAL A 394 -7.73 -3.24 19.75
C VAL A 394 -8.88 -2.27 19.96
N HIS A 395 -8.94 -1.24 19.11
CA HIS A 395 -10.04 -0.29 19.11
C HIS A 395 -11.34 -0.95 18.67
N ASP A 396 -12.42 -0.63 19.38
CA ASP A 396 -13.78 -0.92 18.99
C ASP A 396 -14.54 0.42 18.90
N PRO A 397 -14.89 0.89 17.69
CA PRO A 397 -15.55 2.18 17.52
C PRO A 397 -16.98 2.19 18.08
N PHE A 398 -17.57 1.03 18.38
CA PHE A 398 -18.93 0.91 18.88
C PHE A 398 -19.00 0.80 20.41
N ASP A 399 -17.87 0.59 21.10
CA ASP A 399 -17.82 0.48 22.56
C ASP A 399 -16.67 1.32 23.16
N PRO A 400 -16.82 2.65 23.22
CA PRO A 400 -15.82 3.53 23.82
C PRO A 400 -15.68 3.34 25.34
N HIS A 401 -16.69 2.76 26.01
CA HIS A 401 -16.66 2.50 27.45
C HIS A 401 -15.69 1.36 27.78
N LYS A 402 -15.70 0.29 26.97
CA LYS A 402 -14.74 -0.81 27.10
C LYS A 402 -13.32 -0.36 26.81
N GLU A 403 -13.10 0.46 25.78
CA GLU A 403 -11.78 1.04 25.53
C GLU A 403 -11.29 1.79 26.79
N LYS A 404 -12.11 2.71 27.32
CA LYS A 404 -11.77 3.46 28.52
C LYS A 404 -11.41 2.53 29.69
N ALA A 405 -12.23 1.52 29.97
CA ALA A 405 -12.00 0.57 31.07
C ALA A 405 -10.68 -0.22 30.90
N VAL A 406 -10.34 -0.63 29.66
CA VAL A 406 -9.05 -1.27 29.36
C VAL A 406 -7.89 -0.32 29.64
N PHE A 407 -7.95 0.93 29.17
CA PHE A 407 -6.87 1.89 29.40
C PHE A 407 -6.70 2.27 30.88
N GLU A 408 -7.79 2.39 31.64
CA GLU A 408 -7.74 2.61 33.09
C GLU A 408 -7.05 1.43 33.80
N LEU A 409 -7.38 0.19 33.40
CA LEU A 409 -6.73 -1.01 33.92
C LEU A 409 -5.22 -1.03 33.60
N LEU A 410 -4.83 -0.68 32.37
CA LEU A 410 -3.43 -0.63 31.94
C LEU A 410 -2.62 0.38 32.76
N LEU A 411 -3.19 1.56 33.02
CA LEU A 411 -2.59 2.59 33.87
C LEU A 411 -2.48 2.13 35.32
N HIS A 412 -3.53 1.51 35.86
CA HIS A 412 -3.53 0.95 37.21
C HIS A 412 -2.39 -0.06 37.41
N HIS A 413 -2.21 -0.97 36.45
CA HIS A 413 -1.13 -1.96 36.47
C HIS A 413 0.22 -1.43 35.98
N ARG A 414 0.34 -0.14 35.65
CA ARG A 414 1.58 0.51 35.18
C ARG A 414 2.19 -0.19 33.96
N VAL A 415 1.36 -0.67 33.03
CA VAL A 415 1.84 -1.20 31.75
C VAL A 415 2.53 -0.07 30.98
N LYS A 416 3.72 -0.37 30.44
CA LYS A 416 4.59 0.65 29.81
C LYS A 416 4.66 0.59 28.30
N VAL A 417 4.28 -0.51 27.66
CA VAL A 417 4.34 -0.65 26.21
C VAL A 417 3.02 -1.19 25.70
N LEU A 418 2.37 -0.48 24.78
CA LEU A 418 1.18 -0.99 24.09
C LEU A 418 1.43 -1.19 22.61
N GLU A 419 0.84 -2.25 22.08
CA GLU A 419 0.59 -2.38 20.65
C GLU A 419 -0.87 -1.99 20.41
N VAL A 420 -1.11 -0.94 19.64
CA VAL A 420 -2.47 -0.43 19.38
C VAL A 420 -2.88 -0.76 17.96
N ALA A 421 -4.05 -1.37 17.77
CA ALA A 421 -4.51 -1.87 16.48
C ALA A 421 -5.98 -1.53 16.21
N SER A 422 -6.36 -1.50 14.93
CA SER A 422 -7.72 -1.15 14.44
C SER A 422 -8.22 0.25 14.78
N PHE A 423 -7.34 1.13 15.26
CA PHE A 423 -7.66 2.54 15.45
C PHE A 423 -7.82 3.23 14.09
N ILE A 424 -8.85 4.05 13.96
CA ILE A 424 -9.09 4.91 12.79
C ILE A 424 -8.67 6.37 13.04
N GLY A 425 -8.22 6.67 14.26
CA GLY A 425 -7.77 7.99 14.70
C GLY A 425 -7.37 7.97 16.18
N ILE A 426 -6.92 9.12 16.68
CA ILE A 426 -6.49 9.27 18.08
C ILE A 426 -7.72 9.43 18.98
N THR A 427 -7.80 8.61 20.02
CA THR A 427 -8.87 8.65 21.01
C THR A 427 -8.45 9.35 22.29
N ARG A 428 -9.44 9.70 23.11
CA ARG A 428 -9.21 10.24 24.46
C ARG A 428 -8.31 9.32 25.30
N SER A 429 -8.59 8.02 25.29
CA SER A 429 -7.87 7.03 26.11
C SER A 429 -6.39 6.96 25.75
N LEU A 430 -6.07 7.05 24.44
CA LEU A 430 -4.69 7.10 23.95
C LEU A 430 -3.95 8.35 24.45
N VAL A 431 -4.57 9.52 24.37
CA VAL A 431 -3.94 10.77 24.82
C VAL A 431 -3.68 10.74 26.33
N LEU A 432 -4.63 10.24 27.12
CA LEU A 432 -4.45 10.08 28.57
C LEU A 432 -3.36 9.09 28.94
N TYR A 433 -3.29 7.96 28.22
CA TYR A 433 -2.22 6.98 28.42
C TYR A 433 -0.84 7.56 28.10
N ARG A 434 -0.73 8.33 27.01
CA ARG A 434 0.49 9.03 26.62
C ARG A 434 0.87 10.09 27.67
N ALA A 435 -0.09 10.89 28.13
CA ALA A 435 0.10 11.93 29.14
C ALA A 435 0.61 11.37 30.47
N ALA A 436 0.07 10.23 30.91
CA ALA A 436 0.45 9.56 32.15
C ALA A 436 1.89 8.99 32.12
N GLY A 437 2.48 8.88 30.93
CA GLY A 437 3.87 8.43 30.75
C GLY A 437 4.90 9.53 30.73
N LEU A 438 4.51 10.81 30.70
CA LEU A 438 5.44 11.93 30.57
C LEU A 438 6.35 12.04 31.80
N ASN A 439 7.66 11.95 31.58
CA ASN A 439 8.68 12.15 32.60
C ASN A 439 9.68 13.22 32.16
N ARG A 440 10.21 13.96 33.13
CA ARG A 440 11.26 14.95 32.91
C ARG A 440 12.62 14.33 33.25
N GLU A 441 13.51 14.28 32.28
CA GLU A 441 14.88 13.83 32.45
C GLU A 441 15.73 14.92 33.12
N ALA A 442 16.89 14.53 33.66
CA ALA A 442 17.79 15.43 34.39
C ALA A 442 18.39 16.55 33.51
N ASP A 443 18.50 16.34 32.20
CA ASP A 443 18.95 17.32 31.21
C ASP A 443 17.82 18.26 30.72
N GLY A 444 16.61 18.11 31.27
CA GLY A 444 15.45 18.89 30.89
C GLY A 444 14.72 18.38 29.64
N SER A 445 15.23 17.33 28.98
CA SER A 445 14.49 16.61 27.94
C SER A 445 13.32 15.86 28.56
N ILE A 446 12.29 15.60 27.76
CA ILE A 446 11.07 14.94 28.22
C ILE A 446 10.85 13.70 27.39
N THR A 447 10.67 12.58 28.09
CA THR A 447 10.44 11.28 27.50
C THR A 447 9.03 10.81 27.83
N ALA A 448 8.44 10.07 26.91
CA ALA A 448 7.25 9.30 27.21
C ALA A 448 7.70 7.92 27.70
N GLY A 449 7.62 7.71 29.01
CA GLY A 449 7.85 6.40 29.63
C GLY A 449 6.79 5.35 29.27
N ASN A 450 5.61 5.79 28.86
CA ASN A 450 4.57 4.93 28.28
C ASN A 450 4.69 4.96 26.75
N LYS A 451 5.18 3.85 26.18
CA LYS A 451 5.48 3.68 24.76
C LYS A 451 4.31 3.08 23.98
N LEU A 452 4.20 3.47 22.71
CA LEU A 452 3.16 3.02 21.80
C LEU A 452 3.75 2.56 20.46
N ILE A 453 3.40 1.32 20.08
CA ILE A 453 3.60 0.78 18.73
C ILE A 453 2.23 0.74 18.04
N ALA A 454 2.02 1.60 17.03
CA ALA A 454 0.76 1.65 16.29
C ALA A 454 0.79 0.72 15.08
N LYS A 455 -0.13 -0.25 15.02
CA LYS A 455 -0.34 -1.12 13.85
C LYS A 455 -1.28 -0.45 12.87
N VAL A 456 -0.76 -0.12 11.69
CA VAL A 456 -1.47 0.63 10.66
C VAL A 456 -1.27 -0.02 9.30
N SER A 457 -2.29 0.04 8.45
CA SER A 457 -2.21 -0.37 7.04
C SER A 457 -2.50 0.77 6.08
N ARG A 458 -2.90 1.94 6.61
CA ARG A 458 -3.28 3.12 5.83
C ARG A 458 -2.48 4.36 6.18
N PRO A 459 -2.08 5.19 5.20
CA PRO A 459 -1.32 6.43 5.44
C PRO A 459 -2.03 7.41 6.38
N GLU A 460 -3.34 7.61 6.26
CA GLU A 460 -4.07 8.58 7.08
C GLU A 460 -4.10 8.22 8.57
N VAL A 461 -4.14 6.93 8.89
CA VAL A 461 -4.05 6.44 10.28
C VAL A 461 -2.61 6.56 10.78
N ALA A 462 -1.63 6.24 9.94
CA ALA A 462 -0.22 6.40 10.28
C ALA A 462 0.12 7.86 10.60
N GLU A 463 -0.37 8.80 9.79
CA GLU A 463 -0.19 10.24 10.02
C GLU A 463 -0.75 10.66 11.38
N ALA A 464 -1.95 10.18 11.74
CA ALA A 464 -2.57 10.50 13.03
C ALA A 464 -1.71 10.04 14.22
N PHE A 465 -1.07 8.87 14.14
CA PHE A 465 -0.18 8.36 15.19
C PHE A 465 1.21 9.00 15.19
N MET A 466 1.71 9.41 14.03
CA MET A 466 2.98 10.10 13.89
C MET A 466 2.90 11.60 14.19
N SER A 467 1.69 12.16 14.23
CA SER A 467 1.43 13.55 14.58
C SER A 467 1.29 13.74 16.10
N PRO A 468 1.36 14.99 16.61
CA PRO A 468 1.05 15.29 18.00
C PRO A 468 -0.42 15.02 18.34
N ALA A 469 -0.73 15.02 19.65
CA ALA A 469 -2.10 14.87 20.10
C ALA A 469 -3.02 15.94 19.47
N PRO A 470 -4.20 15.59 18.93
CA PRO A 470 -5.07 16.56 18.26
C PRO A 470 -5.50 17.70 19.19
N GLU A 471 -5.35 18.95 18.73
CA GLU A 471 -5.70 20.14 19.51
C GLU A 471 -7.15 20.15 20.04
N PRO A 472 -8.18 19.72 19.27
CA PRO A 472 -9.54 19.62 19.79
C PRO A 472 -9.70 18.65 20.98
N LEU A 473 -8.87 17.58 21.02
CA LEU A 473 -8.86 16.66 22.15
C LEU A 473 -8.09 17.25 23.33
N LEU A 474 -6.93 17.87 23.10
CA LEU A 474 -6.16 18.55 24.16
C LEU A 474 -7.00 19.62 24.86
N HIS A 475 -7.70 20.45 24.10
CA HIS A 475 -8.57 21.49 24.65
C HIS A 475 -9.68 20.90 25.55
N LYS A 476 -10.35 19.83 25.09
CA LYS A 476 -11.37 19.13 25.91
C LYS A 476 -10.78 18.54 27.20
N LEU A 477 -9.59 17.96 27.12
CA LEU A 477 -8.91 17.35 28.28
C LEU A 477 -8.37 18.38 29.28
N LEU A 478 -8.03 19.58 28.81
CA LEU A 478 -7.69 20.71 29.69
C LEU A 478 -8.94 21.25 30.39
N GLN A 479 -10.05 21.41 29.65
CA GLN A 479 -11.30 21.93 30.18
C GLN A 479 -11.89 21.06 31.30
N ASP A 480 -11.76 19.73 31.19
CA ASP A 480 -12.24 18.80 32.20
C ASP A 480 -11.17 18.41 33.25
N ASN A 481 -10.00 19.06 33.22
CA ASN A 481 -8.86 18.83 34.11
C ASN A 481 -8.29 17.40 34.06
N SER A 482 -8.47 16.67 32.96
CA SER A 482 -7.87 15.33 32.81
C SER A 482 -6.38 15.36 32.49
N ILE A 483 -5.86 16.49 32.00
CA ILE A 483 -4.43 16.75 31.82
C ILE A 483 -4.07 18.15 32.32
N THR A 484 -2.81 18.36 32.70
CA THR A 484 -2.29 19.69 33.05
C THR A 484 -1.90 20.49 31.80
N ALA A 485 -1.77 21.81 31.95
CA ALA A 485 -1.25 22.68 30.89
C ALA A 485 0.14 22.23 30.42
N GLU A 486 1.01 21.85 31.36
CA GLU A 486 2.33 21.31 31.04
C GLU A 486 2.23 20.02 30.21
N GLN A 487 1.37 19.07 30.60
CA GLN A 487 1.16 17.84 29.83
C GLN A 487 0.66 18.13 28.41
N ALA A 488 -0.28 19.07 28.26
CA ALA A 488 -0.78 19.48 26.95
C ALA A 488 0.33 20.08 26.06
N ASP A 489 1.15 20.99 26.60
CA ASP A 489 2.29 21.58 25.87
C ASP A 489 3.29 20.50 25.42
N ARG A 490 3.48 19.46 26.23
CA ARG A 490 4.36 18.34 25.85
C ARG A 490 3.75 17.46 24.77
N LEU A 491 2.47 17.15 24.87
CA LEU A 491 1.77 16.35 23.87
C LEU A 491 1.68 17.05 22.50
N ARG A 492 1.85 18.38 22.44
CA ARG A 492 1.99 19.14 21.17
C ARG A 492 3.36 18.99 20.50
N SER A 493 4.39 18.63 21.26
CA SER A 493 5.79 18.59 20.79
C SER A 493 6.35 17.17 20.66
N MET A 494 5.50 16.15 20.75
CA MET A 494 5.88 14.75 20.54
C MET A 494 4.84 13.99 19.73
N PRO A 495 5.22 12.92 19.03
CA PRO A 495 4.27 12.08 18.33
C PRO A 495 3.41 11.27 19.31
N MET A 496 2.20 10.94 18.88
CA MET A 496 1.32 10.04 19.63
C MET A 496 1.91 8.64 19.78
N ALA A 497 2.60 8.10 18.78
CA ALA A 497 3.31 6.83 18.83
C ALA A 497 4.83 6.99 18.68
N ASP A 498 5.59 6.17 19.40
CA ASP A 498 7.05 6.09 19.24
C ASP A 498 7.43 5.29 17.98
N ASP A 499 6.58 4.31 17.66
CA ASP A 499 6.82 3.33 16.63
C ASP A 499 5.54 3.06 15.84
N VAL A 500 5.69 2.84 14.54
CA VAL A 500 4.59 2.45 13.65
C VAL A 500 4.96 1.14 12.98
N CYS A 501 4.11 0.13 13.13
CA CYS A 501 4.23 -1.14 12.42
C CYS A 501 3.28 -1.14 11.22
N VAL A 502 3.85 -1.10 10.02
CA VAL A 502 3.09 -1.24 8.77
C VAL A 502 2.62 -2.68 8.63
N LEU A 503 1.31 -2.89 8.67
CA LEU A 503 0.69 -4.21 8.53
C LEU A 503 0.24 -4.42 7.09
N ALA A 504 1.01 -5.22 6.36
CA ALA A 504 0.66 -5.72 5.03
C ALA A 504 -0.32 -6.91 5.14
N ASP A 505 -0.42 -7.72 4.09
CA ASP A 505 -1.25 -8.93 4.09
C ASP A 505 -0.92 -9.87 5.26
N SER A 506 -1.90 -10.05 6.15
CA SER A 506 -1.73 -10.71 7.44
C SER A 506 -2.92 -11.61 7.78
N GLY A 507 -2.72 -12.54 8.72
CA GLY A 507 -3.84 -13.27 9.31
C GLY A 507 -4.71 -12.37 10.18
N GLY A 508 -6.02 -12.64 10.21
CA GLY A 508 -7.00 -11.80 10.91
C GLY A 508 -7.42 -10.59 10.07
N PRO A 509 -7.91 -9.50 10.70
CA PRO A 509 -8.28 -8.28 9.98
C PRO A 509 -7.15 -7.80 9.08
N THR A 510 -7.44 -7.63 7.78
CA THR A 510 -6.46 -7.18 6.80
C THR A 510 -7.16 -6.55 5.60
N ASP A 511 -6.49 -5.58 4.96
CA ASP A 511 -6.88 -4.99 3.69
C ASP A 511 -6.08 -5.54 2.50
N HIS A 512 -5.31 -6.61 2.72
CA HIS A 512 -4.44 -7.26 1.74
C HIS A 512 -3.38 -6.32 1.14
N GLY A 513 -2.96 -5.31 1.91
CA GLY A 513 -1.90 -4.37 1.52
C GLY A 513 -0.56 -5.06 1.23
N SER A 514 0.22 -4.52 0.30
CA SER A 514 1.56 -5.01 -0.02
C SER A 514 2.62 -4.27 0.80
N ALA A 515 3.48 -5.01 1.51
CA ALA A 515 4.60 -4.42 2.26
C ALA A 515 5.54 -3.59 1.37
N TRP A 516 5.72 -4.02 0.11
CA TRP A 516 6.54 -3.34 -0.90
C TRP A 516 6.02 -1.95 -1.29
N VAL A 517 4.72 -1.71 -1.09
CA VAL A 517 4.07 -0.44 -1.40
C VAL A 517 3.88 0.38 -0.13
N LEU A 518 3.32 -0.23 0.91
CA LEU A 518 2.94 0.48 2.12
C LEU A 518 4.16 0.95 2.92
N LEU A 519 5.19 0.11 3.08
CA LEU A 519 6.32 0.47 3.94
C LEU A 519 7.10 1.70 3.40
N PRO A 520 7.48 1.78 2.12
CA PRO A 520 8.13 2.98 1.59
C PRO A 520 7.27 4.25 1.72
N VAL A 521 5.96 4.15 1.51
CA VAL A 521 5.03 5.28 1.64
C VAL A 521 4.97 5.78 3.08
N ILE A 522 4.80 4.88 4.05
CA ILE A 522 4.71 5.23 5.48
C ILE A 522 6.06 5.77 5.98
N ARG A 523 7.19 5.22 5.50
CA ARG A 523 8.52 5.75 5.84
C ARG A 523 8.71 7.18 5.35
N LYS A 524 8.28 7.47 4.11
CA LYS A 524 8.34 8.83 3.58
C LYS A 524 7.45 9.78 4.39
N LEU A 525 6.24 9.37 4.72
CA LEU A 525 5.34 10.12 5.60
C LEU A 525 6.00 10.40 6.97
N ARG A 526 6.69 9.41 7.55
CA ARG A 526 7.47 9.61 8.78
C ARG A 526 8.50 10.72 8.61
N ASP A 527 9.29 10.69 7.54
CA ASP A 527 10.33 11.69 7.29
C ASP A 527 9.73 13.11 7.15
N GLU A 528 8.60 13.22 6.44
CA GLU A 528 7.84 14.47 6.28
C GLU A 528 7.35 15.03 7.64
N LEU A 529 6.78 14.18 8.50
CA LEU A 529 6.27 14.58 9.82
C LEU A 529 7.39 14.89 10.82
N MET A 530 8.50 14.15 10.76
CA MET A 530 9.71 14.46 11.54
C MET A 530 10.22 15.86 11.23
N SER A 531 10.28 16.23 9.94
CA SER A 531 10.68 17.57 9.51
C SER A 531 9.65 18.64 9.91
N LYS A 532 8.35 18.35 9.74
CA LYS A 532 7.26 19.28 10.04
C LYS A 532 7.20 19.65 11.53
N TYR A 533 7.36 18.68 12.42
CA TYR A 533 7.22 18.88 13.86
C TYR A 533 8.55 19.04 14.60
N GLY A 534 9.69 18.82 13.94
CA GLY A 534 11.02 19.00 14.53
C GLY A 534 11.28 18.07 15.72
N TYR A 535 10.79 16.84 15.68
CA TYR A 535 10.94 15.89 16.79
C TYR A 535 12.42 15.56 17.05
N GLY A 536 12.83 15.62 18.33
CA GLY A 536 14.19 15.29 18.73
C GLY A 536 14.52 13.79 18.73
N ARG A 537 13.51 12.92 18.68
CA ARG A 537 13.66 11.46 18.53
C ARG A 537 12.96 10.99 17.27
N ARG A 538 13.64 10.13 16.51
CA ARG A 538 13.11 9.55 15.27
C ARG A 538 11.97 8.57 15.58
N ILE A 539 10.81 8.80 14.98
CA ILE A 539 9.73 7.78 14.95
C ILE A 539 10.22 6.63 14.09
N ARG A 540 10.11 5.39 14.57
CA ARG A 540 10.59 4.22 13.82
C ARG A 540 9.43 3.53 13.11
N VAL A 541 9.70 3.01 11.91
CA VAL A 541 8.70 2.38 11.05
C VAL A 541 9.14 0.95 10.75
N GLY A 542 8.44 -0.02 11.32
CA GLY A 542 8.67 -1.44 11.05
C GLY A 542 7.63 -2.06 10.12
N SER A 543 7.77 -3.36 9.90
CA SER A 543 6.92 -4.14 8.98
C SER A 543 6.39 -5.40 9.62
N GLY A 544 5.12 -5.70 9.38
CA GLY A 544 4.47 -6.97 9.66
C GLY A 544 3.53 -7.37 8.52
N GLY A 545 3.06 -8.62 8.56
CA GLY A 545 2.30 -9.22 7.45
C GLY A 545 3.23 -9.85 6.42
N GLY A 546 2.97 -11.11 6.05
CA GLY A 546 3.81 -11.87 5.12
C GLY A 546 5.17 -12.38 5.65
N ILE A 547 5.59 -12.01 6.86
CA ILE A 547 6.90 -12.40 7.41
C ILE A 547 6.82 -13.76 8.13
N GLY A 548 7.34 -14.80 7.48
CA GLY A 548 7.46 -16.14 8.06
C GLY A 548 8.72 -16.92 7.64
N VAL A 549 9.58 -16.32 6.82
CA VAL A 549 10.80 -16.92 6.27
C VAL A 549 11.92 -15.87 6.23
N PRO A 550 13.21 -16.26 6.27
CA PRO A 550 14.32 -15.31 6.36
C PRO A 550 14.36 -14.33 5.19
N GLU A 551 13.97 -14.74 3.99
CA GLU A 551 13.93 -13.89 2.80
C GLU A 551 12.94 -12.73 2.96
N ALA A 552 11.76 -12.99 3.54
CA ALA A 552 10.75 -11.97 3.78
C ALA A 552 11.19 -10.99 4.87
N ALA A 553 11.85 -11.48 5.93
CA ALA A 553 12.41 -10.63 6.97
C ALA A 553 13.58 -9.77 6.42
N ALA A 554 14.49 -10.39 5.68
CA ALA A 554 15.61 -9.70 5.05
C ALA A 554 15.12 -8.63 4.06
N ALA A 555 14.15 -8.98 3.21
CA ALA A 555 13.51 -8.04 2.30
C ALA A 555 12.92 -6.82 3.02
N ALA A 556 12.19 -7.02 4.12
CA ALA A 556 11.62 -5.92 4.91
C ALA A 556 12.71 -4.96 5.43
N PHE A 557 13.81 -5.50 5.96
CA PHE A 557 14.95 -4.68 6.39
C PHE A 557 15.64 -3.97 5.20
N MET A 558 15.81 -4.64 4.06
CA MET A 558 16.42 -4.04 2.86
C MET A 558 15.61 -2.86 2.31
N ILE A 559 14.29 -2.90 2.40
CA ILE A 559 13.42 -1.76 2.03
C ILE A 559 13.22 -0.75 3.18
N GLY A 560 13.97 -0.93 4.27
CA GLY A 560 14.18 0.03 5.35
C GLY A 560 13.25 -0.07 6.54
N ALA A 561 12.70 -1.25 6.82
CA ALA A 561 12.02 -1.50 8.09
C ALA A 561 12.99 -1.33 9.26
N ASP A 562 12.60 -0.55 10.27
CA ASP A 562 13.36 -0.34 11.49
C ASP A 562 13.25 -1.57 12.44
N PHE A 563 12.20 -2.38 12.30
CA PHE A 563 11.98 -3.65 12.99
C PHE A 563 11.00 -4.52 12.19
N VAL A 564 10.94 -5.83 12.50
CA VAL A 564 9.97 -6.75 11.91
C VAL A 564 9.02 -7.33 12.96
N MET A 565 7.80 -7.65 12.54
CA MET A 565 6.77 -8.27 13.35
C MET A 565 6.23 -9.55 12.71
N THR A 566 6.03 -10.57 13.55
CA THR A 566 5.38 -11.82 13.14
C THR A 566 4.11 -12.07 13.94
N GLY A 567 3.18 -12.82 13.34
CA GLY A 567 1.90 -13.19 13.93
C GLY A 567 1.55 -14.66 13.67
N SER A 568 1.19 -14.99 12.42
CA SER A 568 0.66 -16.32 12.07
C SER A 568 1.59 -17.48 12.46
N ILE A 569 2.91 -17.34 12.30
CA ILE A 569 3.87 -18.38 12.70
C ILE A 569 3.89 -18.63 14.21
N ASN A 570 3.62 -17.58 15.00
CA ASN A 570 3.66 -17.66 16.46
C ASN A 570 2.43 -18.41 17.01
N GLN A 571 1.30 -18.37 16.30
CA GLN A 571 0.12 -19.13 16.70
C GLN A 571 0.36 -20.65 16.67
N CYS A 572 1.31 -21.11 15.83
CA CYS A 572 1.70 -22.51 15.72
C CYS A 572 2.93 -22.82 16.59
N THR A 573 2.92 -22.39 17.85
CA THR A 573 3.97 -22.66 18.84
C THR A 573 3.42 -23.34 20.07
N VAL A 574 4.30 -23.93 20.87
CA VAL A 574 3.92 -24.58 22.13
C VAL A 574 3.26 -23.58 23.07
N GLU A 575 3.79 -22.36 23.17
CA GLU A 575 3.35 -21.35 24.12
C GLU A 575 2.03 -20.66 23.75
N ALA A 576 1.63 -20.69 22.46
CA ALA A 576 0.41 -20.02 22.02
C ALA A 576 -0.85 -20.59 22.70
N GLY A 577 -1.72 -19.71 23.19
CA GLY A 577 -2.97 -20.00 23.88
C GLY A 577 -4.10 -20.46 22.95
N THR A 578 -3.86 -21.50 22.16
CA THR A 578 -4.84 -22.11 21.25
C THR A 578 -4.78 -23.64 21.34
N SER A 579 -5.80 -24.32 20.81
CA SER A 579 -5.94 -25.76 20.94
C SER A 579 -4.87 -26.55 20.18
N VAL A 580 -4.66 -27.80 20.59
CA VAL A 580 -3.78 -28.75 19.90
C VAL A 580 -4.25 -28.96 18.46
N GLU A 581 -5.56 -29.06 18.25
CA GLU A 581 -6.20 -29.26 16.96
C GLU A 581 -5.91 -28.10 16.00
N VAL A 582 -5.94 -26.86 16.49
CA VAL A 582 -5.56 -25.67 15.71
C VAL A 582 -4.08 -25.72 15.34
N LYS A 583 -3.18 -26.02 16.29
CA LYS A 583 -1.74 -26.12 16.02
C LYS A 583 -1.43 -27.22 15.00
N GLU A 584 -2.15 -28.34 15.04
CA GLU A 584 -2.04 -29.43 14.07
C GLU A 584 -2.55 -29.09 12.67
N LEU A 585 -3.56 -28.21 12.56
CA LEU A 585 -4.00 -27.68 11.27
C LEU A 585 -2.99 -26.68 10.71
N LEU A 586 -2.52 -25.75 11.55
CA LEU A 586 -1.55 -24.71 11.18
C LEU A 586 -0.21 -25.30 10.74
N GLN A 587 0.31 -26.36 11.35
CA GLN A 587 1.58 -26.95 10.92
C GLN A 587 1.50 -27.61 9.52
N ARG A 588 0.29 -27.97 9.06
CA ARG A 588 0.09 -28.71 7.81
C ARG A 588 -0.27 -27.82 6.63
N MET A 589 -0.65 -26.57 6.88
CA MET A 589 -1.08 -25.66 5.82
C MET A 589 0.07 -25.25 4.89
N ASN A 590 -0.27 -24.92 3.65
CA ASN A 590 0.60 -24.36 2.64
C ASN A 590 0.23 -22.89 2.36
N VAL A 591 1.01 -22.18 1.55
CA VAL A 591 0.89 -20.72 1.31
C VAL A 591 -0.52 -20.31 0.85
N GLN A 592 -1.16 -21.13 0.00
CA GLN A 592 -2.47 -20.86 -0.60
C GLN A 592 -3.65 -21.45 0.21
N ASP A 593 -3.40 -21.98 1.40
CA ASP A 593 -4.42 -22.61 2.24
C ASP A 593 -5.18 -21.60 3.12
N VAL A 594 -5.27 -20.35 2.68
CA VAL A 594 -5.97 -19.23 3.33
C VAL A 594 -7.12 -18.72 2.46
N ALA A 595 -8.05 -17.97 3.07
CA ALA A 595 -9.14 -17.31 2.36
C ALA A 595 -9.57 -16.04 3.10
N SER A 596 -10.10 -15.06 2.34
CA SER A 596 -10.75 -13.88 2.89
C SER A 596 -12.20 -14.19 3.28
N VAL A 597 -12.62 -13.64 4.42
CA VAL A 597 -13.97 -13.74 4.97
C VAL A 597 -14.41 -12.37 5.51
N PRO A 598 -15.71 -12.09 5.61
CA PRO A 598 -16.21 -11.00 6.43
C PRO A 598 -15.69 -11.13 7.88
N LEU A 599 -15.29 -10.01 8.49
CA LEU A 599 -14.89 -9.93 9.89
C LEU A 599 -16.15 -9.83 10.77
N GLY A 600 -16.30 -10.74 11.74
CA GLY A 600 -17.50 -10.83 12.59
C GLY A 600 -17.86 -9.52 13.31
N ASP A 601 -16.90 -8.85 13.95
CA ASP A 601 -17.15 -7.60 14.70
C ASP A 601 -17.66 -6.47 13.79
N LEU A 602 -17.19 -6.45 12.55
CA LEU A 602 -17.47 -5.41 11.55
C LEU A 602 -18.28 -5.98 10.37
N PHE A 603 -19.10 -7.00 10.64
CA PHE A 603 -19.79 -7.80 9.62
C PHE A 603 -20.66 -6.93 8.70
N GLN A 604 -21.40 -5.97 9.28
CA GLN A 604 -22.36 -5.14 8.55
C GLN A 604 -21.70 -4.21 7.52
N ILE A 605 -20.48 -3.74 7.79
CA ILE A 605 -19.73 -2.84 6.89
C ILE A 605 -18.81 -3.59 5.92
N GLY A 606 -18.81 -4.93 5.97
CA GLY A 606 -18.08 -5.78 5.01
C GLY A 606 -16.57 -5.78 5.18
N ALA A 607 -16.04 -5.35 6.33
CA ALA A 607 -14.62 -5.47 6.63
C ALA A 607 -14.16 -6.93 6.49
N GLN A 608 -12.94 -7.15 6.03
CA GLN A 608 -12.43 -8.48 5.72
C GLN A 608 -11.41 -8.95 6.76
N ALA A 609 -11.30 -10.26 6.88
CA ALA A 609 -10.26 -10.94 7.62
C ALA A 609 -9.74 -12.15 6.84
N GLN A 610 -8.50 -12.52 7.07
CA GLN A 610 -7.86 -13.68 6.46
C GLN A 610 -7.79 -14.86 7.44
N VAL A 611 -8.27 -16.02 7.01
CA VAL A 611 -8.42 -17.22 7.83
C VAL A 611 -7.88 -18.46 7.12
N LEU A 612 -7.57 -19.50 7.90
CA LEU A 612 -7.26 -20.82 7.37
C LEU A 612 -8.47 -21.41 6.63
N LYS A 613 -8.23 -21.93 5.43
CA LYS A 613 -9.19 -22.64 4.58
C LYS A 613 -9.02 -24.15 4.62
N ARG A 614 -7.78 -24.64 4.71
CA ARG A 614 -7.54 -26.08 4.55
C ARG A 614 -8.16 -26.90 5.68
N GLY A 615 -8.96 -27.88 5.29
CA GLY A 615 -9.64 -28.80 6.21
C GLY A 615 -10.84 -28.17 6.93
N LEU A 616 -11.26 -26.96 6.53
CA LEU A 616 -12.31 -26.19 7.19
C LEU A 616 -13.37 -25.73 6.16
N PHE A 617 -14.63 -25.74 6.58
CA PHE A 617 -15.74 -25.13 5.86
C PHE A 617 -16.05 -23.72 6.35
N PHE A 618 -15.50 -23.28 7.49
CA PHE A 618 -15.73 -21.95 8.03
C PHE A 618 -15.65 -20.84 6.97
N PRO A 619 -14.61 -20.73 6.11
CA PRO A 619 -14.54 -19.61 5.17
C PRO A 619 -15.64 -19.61 4.11
N ALA A 620 -16.02 -20.78 3.60
CA ALA A 620 -17.12 -20.90 2.65
C ALA A 620 -18.47 -20.55 3.31
N ARG A 621 -18.67 -20.99 4.56
CA ARG A 621 -19.88 -20.74 5.33
C ARG A 621 -20.02 -19.26 5.72
N ALA A 622 -18.95 -18.65 6.24
CA ALA A 622 -18.89 -17.24 6.59
C ALA A 622 -19.21 -16.33 5.39
N ASN A 623 -18.60 -16.60 4.23
CA ASN A 623 -18.90 -15.86 3.00
C ASN A 623 -20.35 -16.08 2.55
N LYS A 624 -20.88 -17.30 2.67
CA LYS A 624 -22.29 -17.55 2.33
C LYS A 624 -23.25 -16.80 3.24
N LEU A 625 -22.98 -16.71 4.54
CA LEU A 625 -23.79 -15.92 5.47
C LEU A 625 -23.79 -14.45 5.08
N TYR A 626 -22.64 -13.90 4.68
CA TYR A 626 -22.56 -12.51 4.25
C TYR A 626 -23.25 -12.26 2.90
N GLU A 627 -23.15 -13.19 1.95
CA GLU A 627 -23.94 -13.16 0.71
C GLU A 627 -25.44 -13.11 1.02
N LEU A 628 -25.93 -13.99 1.89
CA LEU A 628 -27.34 -13.99 2.31
C LEU A 628 -27.73 -12.69 3.01
N TYR A 629 -26.88 -12.17 3.89
CA TYR A 629 -27.10 -10.87 4.54
C TYR A 629 -27.24 -9.72 3.54
N ARG A 630 -26.46 -9.73 2.46
CA ARG A 630 -26.56 -8.70 1.41
C ARG A 630 -27.81 -8.84 0.55
N LEU A 631 -28.30 -10.07 0.35
CA LEU A 631 -29.42 -10.35 -0.55
C LEU A 631 -30.81 -10.18 0.08
N TYR A 632 -30.96 -10.43 1.38
CA TYR A 632 -32.27 -10.47 2.05
C TYR A 632 -32.35 -9.50 3.21
N ASP A 633 -33.51 -8.90 3.46
CA ASP A 633 -33.66 -7.86 4.49
C ASP A 633 -34.00 -8.40 5.88
N SER A 634 -34.36 -9.68 5.97
CA SER A 634 -34.65 -10.35 7.23
C SER A 634 -34.37 -11.86 7.17
N LEU A 635 -34.32 -12.52 8.34
CA LEU A 635 -34.24 -13.98 8.43
C LEU A 635 -35.49 -14.65 7.84
N GLU A 636 -36.64 -13.98 7.96
CA GLU A 636 -37.94 -14.45 7.48
C GLU A 636 -38.02 -14.50 5.95
N GLU A 637 -37.31 -13.63 5.25
CA GLU A 637 -37.30 -13.56 3.78
C GLU A 637 -36.39 -14.60 3.11
N LEU A 638 -35.50 -15.25 3.87
CA LEU A 638 -34.63 -16.29 3.33
C LEU A 638 -35.46 -17.42 2.67
N ASP A 639 -35.03 -17.87 1.50
CA ASP A 639 -35.67 -18.99 0.83
C ASP A 639 -35.53 -20.29 1.65
N ALA A 640 -36.46 -21.24 1.49
CA ALA A 640 -36.53 -22.44 2.30
C ALA A 640 -35.24 -23.29 2.27
N LYS A 641 -34.54 -23.32 1.11
CA LYS A 641 -33.28 -24.06 0.96
C LYS A 641 -32.16 -23.37 1.73
N SER A 642 -32.06 -22.05 1.66
CA SER A 642 -31.08 -21.27 2.44
C SER A 642 -31.34 -21.37 3.94
N LYS A 643 -32.60 -21.28 4.39
CA LYS A 643 -32.98 -21.46 5.81
C LYS A 643 -32.56 -22.83 6.35
N SER A 644 -32.89 -23.90 5.63
CA SER A 644 -32.54 -25.28 6.02
C SER A 644 -31.02 -25.46 6.03
N MET A 645 -30.31 -24.99 5.00
CA MET A 645 -28.86 -25.06 4.92
C MET A 645 -28.19 -24.38 6.11
N VAL A 646 -28.57 -23.14 6.45
CA VAL A 646 -27.95 -22.40 7.54
C VAL A 646 -28.27 -23.06 8.89
N GLN A 647 -29.54 -23.34 9.18
CA GLN A 647 -29.94 -23.87 10.49
C GLN A 647 -29.45 -25.30 10.71
N GLU A 648 -29.57 -26.19 9.72
CA GLU A 648 -29.28 -27.61 9.91
C GLU A 648 -27.80 -27.97 9.66
N ARG A 649 -27.12 -27.27 8.74
CA ARG A 649 -25.74 -27.62 8.34
C ARG A 649 -24.69 -26.73 8.97
N TYR A 650 -24.96 -25.43 9.13
CA TYR A 650 -23.96 -24.48 9.62
C TYR A 650 -24.12 -24.31 11.13
N PHE A 651 -25.30 -23.87 11.57
CA PHE A 651 -25.57 -23.55 12.96
C PHE A 651 -25.86 -24.81 13.79
N LYS A 652 -26.51 -25.79 13.15
CA LYS A 652 -27.08 -26.99 13.79
C LYS A 652 -28.09 -26.66 14.89
N ARG A 653 -28.74 -25.50 14.74
CA ARG A 653 -29.71 -24.86 15.66
C ARG A 653 -30.63 -23.96 14.86
N SER A 654 -31.84 -23.74 15.37
CA SER A 654 -32.78 -22.82 14.73
C SER A 654 -32.36 -21.35 14.95
N PHE A 655 -32.87 -20.44 14.13
CA PHE A 655 -32.64 -19.01 14.32
C PHE A 655 -33.21 -18.50 15.64
N GLU A 656 -34.38 -19.00 16.04
CA GLU A 656 -35.06 -18.66 17.29
C GLU A 656 -34.24 -19.12 18.49
N GLU A 657 -33.73 -20.36 18.47
CA GLU A 657 -32.87 -20.87 19.54
C GLU A 657 -31.59 -20.05 19.73
N ILE A 658 -31.04 -19.52 18.63
CA ILE A 658 -29.85 -18.66 18.67
C ILE A 658 -30.21 -17.27 19.19
N TYR A 659 -31.34 -16.71 18.74
CA TYR A 659 -31.78 -15.40 19.20
C TYR A 659 -32.12 -15.39 20.69
N GLU A 660 -32.75 -16.44 21.20
CA GLU A 660 -33.00 -16.60 22.64
C GLU A 660 -31.71 -16.73 23.47
N GLU A 661 -30.65 -17.35 22.92
CA GLU A 661 -29.34 -17.34 23.57
C GLU A 661 -28.71 -15.95 23.56
N LEU A 662 -28.79 -15.23 22.44
CA LEU A 662 -28.21 -13.89 22.30
C LEU A 662 -28.85 -12.90 23.28
N LYS A 663 -30.15 -13.04 23.60
CA LYS A 663 -30.83 -12.24 24.63
C LYS A 663 -30.19 -12.30 26.01
N LEU A 664 -29.42 -13.35 26.33
CA LEU A 664 -28.72 -13.48 27.61
C LEU A 664 -27.39 -12.73 27.64
N SER A 665 -26.83 -12.37 26.47
CA SER A 665 -25.48 -11.80 26.34
C SER A 665 -25.44 -10.41 25.71
N CYS A 666 -26.44 -10.03 24.93
CA CYS A 666 -26.55 -8.71 24.33
C CYS A 666 -26.97 -7.65 25.35
N THR A 667 -26.63 -6.39 25.07
CA THR A 667 -27.11 -5.27 25.87
C THR A 667 -28.59 -4.98 25.57
N ASP A 668 -29.28 -4.30 26.49
CA ASP A 668 -30.67 -3.88 26.29
C ASP A 668 -30.82 -3.02 25.01
N GLU A 669 -29.82 -2.19 24.69
CA GLU A 669 -29.80 -1.37 23.47
C GLU A 669 -29.66 -2.21 22.19
N GLU A 670 -28.81 -3.24 22.20
CA GLU A 670 -28.68 -4.16 21.07
C GLU A 670 -29.97 -4.95 20.84
N LEU A 671 -30.63 -5.38 21.92
CA LEU A 671 -31.90 -6.10 21.85
C LEU A 671 -33.04 -5.22 21.35
N ASP A 672 -33.17 -4.00 21.89
CA ASP A 672 -34.17 -3.03 21.40
C ASP A 672 -33.99 -2.74 19.92
N LYS A 673 -32.74 -2.56 19.47
CA LYS A 673 -32.44 -2.38 18.05
C LYS A 673 -32.78 -3.62 17.22
N ALA A 674 -32.50 -4.82 17.70
CA ALA A 674 -32.80 -6.06 16.99
C ALA A 674 -34.30 -6.35 16.89
N ASP A 675 -35.08 -5.92 17.88
CA ASP A 675 -36.54 -6.06 17.85
C ASP A 675 -37.21 -5.08 16.87
N HIS A 676 -36.58 -3.93 16.59
CA HIS A 676 -37.09 -2.92 15.65
C HIS A 676 -36.46 -2.94 14.24
N ASP A 677 -35.29 -3.57 14.07
CA ASP A 677 -34.57 -3.69 12.80
C ASP A 677 -34.28 -5.17 12.48
N ALA A 678 -35.10 -5.74 11.59
CA ALA A 678 -34.99 -7.14 11.18
C ALA A 678 -33.65 -7.48 10.50
N LYS A 679 -33.02 -6.50 9.83
CA LYS A 679 -31.70 -6.64 9.20
C LYS A 679 -30.61 -6.71 10.26
N TYR A 680 -30.71 -5.88 11.29
CA TYR A 680 -29.81 -5.92 12.43
C TYR A 680 -29.93 -7.24 13.19
N ARG A 681 -31.15 -7.73 13.43
CA ARG A 681 -31.38 -9.06 14.03
C ARG A 681 -30.76 -10.18 13.22
N MET A 682 -30.92 -10.15 11.89
CA MET A 682 -30.27 -11.11 10.99
C MET A 682 -28.73 -11.06 11.12
N ALA A 683 -28.14 -9.86 11.20
CA ALA A 683 -26.71 -9.70 11.41
C ALA A 683 -26.26 -10.29 12.75
N LEU A 684 -26.98 -10.05 13.85
CA LEU A 684 -26.65 -10.62 15.17
C LEU A 684 -26.66 -12.16 15.16
N VAL A 685 -27.70 -12.76 14.58
CA VAL A 685 -27.82 -14.22 14.46
C VAL A 685 -26.69 -14.79 13.60
N PHE A 686 -26.28 -14.10 12.53
CA PHE A 686 -25.15 -14.53 11.71
C PHE A 686 -23.80 -14.34 12.41
N LYS A 687 -23.61 -13.25 13.15
CA LYS A 687 -22.40 -12.98 13.95
C LYS A 687 -22.17 -14.04 15.02
N TRP A 688 -23.23 -14.58 15.63
CA TRP A 688 -23.13 -15.70 16.58
C TRP A 688 -22.31 -16.88 16.02
N TYR A 689 -22.41 -17.16 14.72
CA TYR A 689 -21.63 -18.22 14.09
C TYR A 689 -20.13 -17.95 14.11
N PHE A 690 -19.71 -16.69 13.93
CA PHE A 690 -18.29 -16.30 14.00
C PHE A 690 -17.75 -16.51 15.41
N ASP A 691 -18.49 -16.04 16.42
CA ASP A 691 -18.09 -16.16 17.83
C ASP A 691 -18.04 -17.62 18.27
N ARG A 692 -19.03 -18.42 17.86
CA ARG A 692 -19.05 -19.86 18.10
C ARG A 692 -17.86 -20.55 17.43
N SER A 693 -17.59 -20.22 16.17
CA SER A 693 -16.49 -20.79 15.38
C SER A 693 -15.12 -20.52 16.00
N ASP A 694 -14.93 -19.32 16.56
CA ASP A 694 -13.73 -18.98 17.34
C ASP A 694 -13.66 -19.79 18.65
N ARG A 695 -14.75 -19.85 19.42
CA ARG A 695 -14.81 -20.64 20.68
C ARG A 695 -14.51 -22.12 20.45
N LEU A 696 -15.03 -22.70 19.38
CA LEU A 696 -14.75 -24.10 19.00
C LEU A 696 -13.26 -24.30 18.72
N ALA A 697 -12.65 -23.40 17.95
CA ALA A 697 -11.23 -23.46 17.63
C ALA A 697 -10.35 -23.36 18.89
N ARG A 698 -10.65 -22.40 19.78
CA ARG A 698 -9.87 -22.21 21.01
C ARG A 698 -10.02 -23.33 22.02
N SER A 699 -11.23 -23.87 22.19
CA SER A 699 -11.48 -24.99 23.10
C SER A 699 -10.95 -26.33 22.59
N GLY A 700 -10.64 -26.45 21.29
CA GLY A 700 -10.27 -27.73 20.68
C GLY A 700 -11.45 -28.70 20.62
N SER A 701 -12.69 -28.18 20.60
CA SER A 701 -13.88 -29.01 20.60
C SER A 701 -13.88 -29.94 19.37
N SER A 702 -14.01 -31.24 19.60
CA SER A 702 -14.16 -32.23 18.53
C SER A 702 -15.48 -32.07 17.77
N GLU A 703 -16.45 -31.37 18.37
CA GLU A 703 -17.71 -31.03 17.74
C GLU A 703 -17.49 -29.98 16.64
N ASN A 704 -17.82 -30.33 15.40
CA ASN A 704 -17.80 -29.42 14.27
C ASN A 704 -16.42 -28.78 13.99
N LYS A 705 -15.35 -29.58 14.06
CA LYS A 705 -13.98 -29.14 13.72
C LYS A 705 -13.88 -28.38 12.39
N VAL A 706 -14.74 -28.71 11.42
CA VAL A 706 -14.83 -28.02 10.12
C VAL A 706 -15.22 -26.54 10.23
N ASP A 707 -15.78 -26.11 11.36
CA ASP A 707 -16.26 -24.75 11.59
C ASP A 707 -15.27 -23.89 12.38
N TYR A 708 -14.05 -24.37 12.62
CA TYR A 708 -13.06 -23.54 13.31
C TYR A 708 -12.79 -22.26 12.53
N GLN A 709 -12.88 -21.13 13.23
CA GLN A 709 -12.32 -19.87 12.74
C GLN A 709 -10.88 -19.76 13.24
N ILE A 710 -9.92 -19.71 12.32
CA ILE A 710 -8.50 -19.60 12.64
C ILE A 710 -7.90 -18.48 11.80
N PHE A 711 -7.61 -17.34 12.43
CA PHE A 711 -6.94 -16.22 11.76
C PHE A 711 -5.52 -16.61 11.36
N CYS A 712 -5.23 -16.61 10.07
CA CYS A 712 -3.94 -17.05 9.56
C CYS A 712 -3.68 -16.43 8.19
N GLY A 713 -2.44 -16.01 7.95
CA GLY A 713 -1.97 -15.50 6.66
C GLY A 713 -0.99 -16.46 5.97
N PRO A 714 -0.60 -16.16 4.72
CA PRO A 714 0.28 -17.02 3.92
C PRO A 714 1.67 -17.25 4.54
N ALA A 715 2.11 -16.36 5.45
CA ALA A 715 3.36 -16.48 6.18
C ALA A 715 3.52 -17.82 6.93
N MET A 716 2.43 -18.38 7.45
CA MET A 716 2.46 -19.70 8.12
C MET A 716 2.78 -20.83 7.13
N GLY A 717 2.18 -20.79 5.94
CA GLY A 717 2.48 -21.76 4.88
C GLY A 717 3.92 -21.66 4.37
N ALA A 718 4.44 -20.44 4.25
CA ALA A 718 5.84 -20.20 3.87
C ALA A 718 6.79 -20.72 4.96
N PHE A 719 6.51 -20.45 6.23
CA PHE A 719 7.27 -20.98 7.37
C PHE A 719 7.30 -22.51 7.36
N ASN A 720 6.14 -23.17 7.21
CA ASN A 720 6.06 -24.63 7.15
C ASN A 720 6.93 -25.23 6.04
N ARG A 721 7.04 -24.55 4.89
CA ARG A 721 7.94 -24.96 3.81
C ARG A 721 9.40 -24.79 4.18
N TRP A 722 9.75 -23.68 4.82
CA TRP A 722 11.13 -23.39 5.23
C TRP A 722 11.64 -24.36 6.31
N VAL A 723 10.77 -24.82 7.21
CA VAL A 723 11.14 -25.74 8.30
C VAL A 723 10.84 -27.21 8.02
N ALA A 724 10.42 -27.55 6.80
CA ALA A 724 10.18 -28.95 6.41
C ALA A 724 11.46 -29.77 6.59
N ASP A 725 11.32 -31.03 7.02
CA ASP A 725 12.42 -31.96 7.27
C ASP A 725 13.43 -31.48 8.36
N THR A 726 13.02 -30.54 9.21
CA THR A 726 13.80 -30.08 10.39
C THR A 726 13.10 -30.45 11.70
N ASP A 727 13.76 -30.24 12.84
CA ASP A 727 13.13 -30.42 14.16
C ASP A 727 11.91 -29.52 14.38
N LEU A 728 11.84 -28.38 13.66
CA LEU A 728 10.73 -27.43 13.73
C LEU A 728 9.54 -27.82 12.84
N GLU A 729 9.61 -28.91 12.06
CA GLU A 729 8.47 -29.39 11.28
C GLU A 729 7.27 -29.72 12.19
N ASN A 730 7.52 -30.37 13.33
CA ASN A 730 6.49 -30.67 14.33
C ASN A 730 6.24 -29.45 15.22
N TRP A 731 4.99 -29.02 15.34
CA TRP A 731 4.63 -27.87 16.18
C TRP A 731 5.04 -28.04 17.65
N ARG A 732 5.14 -29.27 18.14
CA ARG A 732 5.55 -29.56 19.52
C ARG A 732 7.00 -29.18 19.83
N SER A 733 7.79 -28.92 18.79
CA SER A 733 9.18 -28.43 18.89
C SER A 733 9.31 -26.95 18.53
N ARG A 734 8.20 -26.30 18.14
CA ARG A 734 8.14 -24.88 17.77
C ARG A 734 7.99 -24.03 19.02
N HIS A 735 9.12 -23.56 19.54
CA HIS A 735 9.15 -22.56 20.60
C HIS A 735 9.31 -21.17 19.99
N VAL A 736 8.52 -20.22 20.48
CA VAL A 736 8.42 -18.86 19.90
C VAL A 736 9.76 -18.09 19.85
N ASP A 737 10.59 -18.24 20.88
CA ASP A 737 11.95 -17.68 20.99
C ASP A 737 12.90 -18.32 19.99
N ARG A 738 12.89 -19.65 19.86
CA ARG A 738 13.73 -20.40 18.91
C ARG A 738 13.40 -20.03 17.46
N ILE A 739 12.13 -19.81 17.16
CA ILE A 739 11.70 -19.34 15.83
C ILE A 739 12.21 -17.93 15.57
N ALA A 740 12.07 -17.01 16.53
CA ALA A 740 12.59 -15.65 16.41
C ALA A 740 14.11 -15.63 16.20
N ASP A 741 14.86 -16.43 16.98
CA ASP A 741 16.30 -16.59 16.83
C ASP A 741 16.66 -17.13 15.45
N LYS A 742 16.07 -18.25 15.04
CA LYS A 742 16.36 -18.86 13.74
C LYS A 742 16.04 -17.91 12.59
N LEU A 743 14.91 -17.21 12.65
CA LEU A 743 14.48 -16.28 11.59
C LEU A 743 15.45 -15.10 11.45
N MET A 744 15.84 -14.48 12.57
CA MET A 744 16.71 -13.30 12.55
C MET A 744 18.15 -13.63 12.14
N HIS A 745 18.70 -14.77 12.59
CA HIS A 745 20.03 -15.22 12.15
C HIS A 745 20.02 -15.60 10.68
N ALA A 746 19.04 -16.40 10.24
CA ALA A 746 18.95 -16.79 8.84
C ALA A 746 18.69 -15.61 7.89
N ALA A 747 17.98 -14.56 8.35
CA ALA A 747 17.83 -13.33 7.58
C ALA A 747 19.16 -12.60 7.39
N ALA A 748 20.00 -12.53 8.43
CA ALA A 748 21.34 -11.94 8.34
C ALA A 748 22.25 -12.76 7.42
N ASP A 749 22.24 -14.09 7.55
CA ASP A 749 22.99 -15.00 6.69
C ASP A 749 22.58 -14.84 5.22
N TRP A 750 21.27 -14.78 4.95
CA TRP A 750 20.74 -14.57 3.61
C TRP A 750 21.19 -13.22 3.03
N MET A 751 21.23 -12.16 3.83
CA MET A 751 21.76 -10.85 3.40
C MET A 751 23.24 -10.91 3.06
N ASN A 752 24.06 -11.55 3.90
CA ASN A 752 25.50 -11.69 3.64
C ASN A 752 25.76 -12.42 2.33
N GLU A 753 25.02 -13.51 2.07
CA GLU A 753 25.12 -14.25 0.81
C GLU A 753 24.74 -13.36 -0.39
N HIS A 754 23.61 -12.64 -0.31
CA HIS A 754 23.13 -11.82 -1.41
C HIS A 754 24.01 -10.60 -1.68
N VAL A 755 24.44 -9.89 -0.63
CA VAL A 755 25.41 -8.79 -0.75
C VAL A 755 26.73 -9.31 -1.28
N GLY A 756 27.16 -10.50 -0.83
CA GLY A 756 28.39 -11.14 -1.30
C GLY A 756 28.36 -11.47 -2.79
N ARG A 757 27.22 -11.99 -3.29
CA ARG A 757 26.99 -12.22 -4.73
C ARG A 757 26.98 -10.91 -5.52
N MET A 758 26.36 -9.86 -5.01
CA MET A 758 26.31 -8.54 -5.68
C MET A 758 27.69 -7.85 -5.72
N THR A 759 28.53 -8.07 -4.71
CA THR A 759 29.86 -7.46 -4.58
C THR A 759 30.99 -8.32 -5.13
N GLY A 760 30.69 -9.53 -5.62
CA GLY A 760 31.67 -10.45 -6.21
C GLY A 760 32.56 -11.17 -5.19
N SER A 761 32.24 -11.12 -3.90
CA SER A 761 33.01 -11.78 -2.83
C SER A 761 32.61 -13.24 -2.59
N VAL A 762 31.50 -13.69 -3.19
CA VAL A 762 31.05 -15.09 -3.22
C VAL A 762 30.97 -15.54 -4.67
N GLN A 763 31.87 -16.45 -5.10
CA GLN A 763 31.76 -17.12 -6.40
C GLN A 763 30.70 -18.24 -6.32
N ASN A 764 29.89 -18.34 -7.37
CA ASN A 764 28.78 -19.30 -7.52
C ASN A 764 29.16 -20.76 -7.25
#